data_AF-A0AAV5GI26-F1
#
_entry.id   AF-A0AAV5GI26-F1
#
_cell.length_a   1.000
_cell.length_b   1.000
_cell.length_c   1.000
_cell.angle_alpha   90.00
_cell.angle_beta   90.00
_cell.angle_gamma   90.00
#
_symmetry.space_group_name_H-M   'P 1'
#
loop_
_entity.id
_entity.type
_entity.pdbx_description
1 polymer ?
#
loop_
_entity_poly.entity_id
_entity_poly.type
_entity_poly.pdbx_seq_one_letter_code
_entity_poly.pdbx_strand_id
1 'polypeptide(L)'
;MSAAPELPPYSRPPATKEKLNHLSLASLDLSKFNQPGGKEELVDELRKAISEVGFLFVTGHGIKDDEVVRQLQIGNAFFDLPLVEKREHPCDFEQGKYWGYREPKETYAGTSIKNNIEMLNHPKDTEVLANDQLTFNFLEPYKPEISAFSRKVHERILDPLLRLFALLLELPEDYLSAPHAYNKASDDHLRHMVYHPHSPEDSATLGNQYVVGHTDFGLLTILFPQIVQALQVQTAPGEYAYVPYIPGHVVVNTAEVLTFISGGHIKSTVHRVVRPPADQASHRRLGLLYFARPANEFQVKIAPSPLLQRLGIYDPAKEDPNPPNGLEWGRARVKHTHYRTVIEHDKPKEPFKFGKHVVNLEYTSPPVALEQAAAAYERPSDGQKPDPITRAIATPIFASTAFAFKDAQHVEDLCTFQTPGYHYSRVANPTNSVLEERIAKLEGGVGAVAVASGQAATLAAIIALARAGDNFVISSKLYGGTFYQFRHFLPRLGITGKFVTSNDPEAFASQIDEHTKGILIESITNPMLEVLDIPAIAAAAHQHGVPLIVDNTFGAAGYLIKPIELGADIILHSATKWIGGHGTALGGIVVDSGNFDWANNPRFPEFTRPFPGYQQQFGRSAFAAKMKLETMREMGATLSPFATFQLLQGLETLTLRVDKQTQNALALAQYLSNHEAALWVSHPGLPDHVSHALYERFLPRGSGGMLAFALKPVGAKSSTQVAREFIDATKLAYHAPNVGDVRTLVSTTHRQLTPEEARENGSVPELIRVSIGIEDIADIIQDFAQAIEAVTKGLQ
;
A
#
# COMPACT_ATOMS: atom_id res chain seq x y z
N MET A 1 52.61 -28.38 -7.81
CA MET A 1 51.65 -27.27 -7.86
C MET A 1 52.47 -25.99 -7.81
N SER A 2 52.48 -25.18 -8.88
CA SER A 2 53.06 -23.83 -8.80
C SER A 2 52.29 -23.04 -7.75
N ALA A 3 52.98 -22.21 -6.97
CA ALA A 3 52.31 -21.30 -6.05
C ALA A 3 51.35 -20.40 -6.86
N ALA A 4 50.16 -20.15 -6.33
CA ALA A 4 49.21 -19.26 -6.97
C ALA A 4 49.86 -17.86 -7.15
N PRO A 5 49.81 -17.26 -8.35
CA PRO A 5 50.48 -15.97 -8.60
C PRO A 5 49.84 -14.89 -7.73
N GLU A 6 50.64 -14.18 -6.93
CA GLU A 6 50.16 -13.19 -5.96
C GLU A 6 49.18 -12.19 -6.59
N LEU A 7 47.96 -12.09 -6.02
CA LEU A 7 46.95 -11.16 -6.55
C LEU A 7 47.25 -9.74 -6.07
N PRO A 8 47.21 -8.74 -6.97
CA PRO A 8 47.32 -7.34 -6.57
C PRO A 8 46.27 -6.98 -5.52
N PRO A 9 46.62 -6.19 -4.50
CA PRO A 9 45.66 -5.74 -3.51
C PRO A 9 44.58 -4.90 -4.19
N TYR A 10 43.32 -5.19 -3.85
CA TYR A 10 42.16 -4.42 -4.27
C TYR A 10 41.50 -3.78 -3.04
N SER A 11 41.31 -2.47 -3.09
CA SER A 11 40.52 -1.72 -2.13
C SER A 11 39.30 -1.14 -2.81
N ARG A 12 38.14 -1.19 -2.15
CA ARG A 12 36.93 -0.55 -2.65
C ARG A 12 37.16 0.97 -2.80
N PRO A 13 36.69 1.60 -3.89
CA PRO A 13 36.71 3.05 -4.02
C PRO A 13 35.91 3.74 -2.91
N PRO A 14 36.24 4.99 -2.55
CA PRO A 14 35.40 5.77 -1.64
C PRO A 14 34.02 6.04 -2.25
N ALA A 15 33.02 6.22 -1.39
CA ALA A 15 31.71 6.67 -1.83
C ALA A 15 31.80 8.05 -2.50
N THR A 16 30.99 8.28 -3.53
CA THR A 16 30.90 9.58 -4.20
C THR A 16 30.40 10.65 -3.23
N LYS A 17 30.90 11.87 -3.42
CA LYS A 17 30.44 13.10 -2.76
C LYS A 17 29.33 13.79 -3.55
N GLU A 18 29.11 13.38 -4.81
CA GLU A 18 28.03 13.92 -5.62
C GLU A 18 26.66 13.49 -5.07
N LYS A 19 25.70 14.41 -5.05
CA LYS A 19 24.33 14.10 -4.66
C LYS A 19 23.59 13.49 -5.84
N LEU A 20 23.35 12.19 -5.77
CA LEU A 20 22.65 11.45 -6.82
C LEU A 20 21.20 11.17 -6.43
N ASN A 21 20.32 11.07 -7.44
CA ASN A 21 18.96 10.61 -7.24
C ASN A 21 18.95 9.10 -7.02
N HIS A 22 18.87 8.66 -5.76
CA HIS A 22 18.88 7.25 -5.39
C HIS A 22 17.49 6.65 -5.34
N LEU A 23 17.38 5.43 -5.86
CA LEU A 23 16.16 4.64 -5.79
C LEU A 23 16.00 4.02 -4.39
N SER A 24 14.78 4.03 -3.87
CA SER A 24 14.42 3.25 -2.69
C SER A 24 14.07 1.83 -3.15
N LEU A 25 14.84 0.83 -2.71
CA LEU A 25 14.59 -0.58 -2.99
C LEU A 25 14.23 -1.31 -1.70
N ALA A 26 13.30 -2.27 -1.79
CA ALA A 26 13.02 -3.18 -0.68
C ALA A 26 14.25 -4.04 -0.35
N SER A 27 14.38 -4.45 0.92
CA SER A 27 15.48 -5.30 1.38
C SER A 27 14.91 -6.56 2.05
N LEU A 28 15.29 -7.73 1.53
CA LEU A 28 14.87 -9.03 2.04
C LEU A 28 16.00 -9.62 2.90
N ASP A 29 15.69 -9.93 4.15
CA ASP A 29 16.64 -10.54 5.08
C ASP A 29 16.51 -12.06 5.11
N LEU A 30 17.38 -12.76 4.37
CA LEU A 30 17.35 -14.22 4.29
C LEU A 30 17.73 -14.92 5.60
N SER A 31 18.18 -14.20 6.63
CA SER A 31 18.32 -14.80 7.97
C SER A 31 16.98 -15.23 8.57
N LYS A 32 15.85 -14.67 8.08
CA LYS A 32 14.48 -15.04 8.43
C LYS A 32 14.01 -16.34 7.76
N PHE A 33 14.67 -16.79 6.68
CA PHE A 33 14.14 -17.84 5.79
C PHE A 33 13.80 -19.17 6.49
N ASN A 34 14.56 -19.56 7.51
CA ASN A 34 14.33 -20.79 8.27
C ASN A 34 13.62 -20.56 9.61
N GLN A 35 13.20 -19.32 9.92
CA GLN A 35 12.47 -19.01 11.14
C GLN A 35 10.98 -19.38 10.97
N PRO A 36 10.28 -19.76 12.06
CA PRO A 36 8.84 -19.99 12.00
C PRO A 36 8.10 -18.76 11.46
N GLY A 37 7.29 -18.92 10.40
CA GLY A 37 6.59 -17.81 9.74
C GLY A 37 7.46 -16.90 8.86
N GLY A 38 8.78 -17.16 8.79
CA GLY A 38 9.71 -16.25 8.12
C GLY A 38 9.64 -16.32 6.60
N LYS A 39 9.20 -17.43 6.01
CA LYS A 39 9.02 -17.52 4.55
C LYS A 39 7.79 -16.72 4.11
N GLU A 40 6.72 -16.76 4.90
CA GLU A 40 5.50 -16.00 4.67
C GLU A 40 5.79 -14.50 4.70
N GLU A 41 6.51 -14.03 5.72
CA GLU A 41 6.97 -12.64 5.83
C GLU A 41 7.86 -12.24 4.64
N LEU A 42 8.83 -13.09 4.26
CA LEU A 42 9.71 -12.83 3.13
C LEU A 42 8.98 -12.85 1.78
N VAL A 43 7.93 -13.65 1.62
CA VAL A 43 7.07 -13.64 0.42
C VAL A 43 6.29 -12.33 0.34
N ASP A 44 5.80 -11.81 1.47
CA ASP A 44 5.11 -10.51 1.51
C ASP A 44 6.07 -9.35 1.20
N GLU A 45 7.28 -9.36 1.76
CA GLU A 45 8.34 -8.40 1.42
C GLU A 45 8.73 -8.50 -0.07
N LEU A 46 8.88 -9.73 -0.58
CA LEU A 46 9.19 -9.99 -1.99
C LEU A 46 8.10 -9.45 -2.92
N ARG A 47 6.83 -9.69 -2.59
CA ARG A 47 5.67 -9.23 -3.36
C ARG A 47 5.71 -7.71 -3.55
N LYS A 48 6.01 -6.97 -2.49
CA LYS A 48 6.18 -5.51 -2.54
C LYS A 48 7.35 -5.10 -3.45
N ALA A 49 8.48 -5.78 -3.33
CA ALA A 49 9.69 -5.44 -4.08
C ALA A 49 9.51 -5.56 -5.60
N ILE A 50 8.79 -6.60 -6.03
CA ILE A 50 8.63 -6.91 -7.46
C ILE A 50 7.45 -6.19 -8.13
N SER A 51 6.46 -5.71 -7.38
CA SER A 51 5.35 -4.91 -7.94
C SER A 51 5.77 -3.46 -8.22
N GLU A 52 6.77 -2.95 -7.50
CA GLU A 52 7.23 -1.55 -7.62
C GLU A 52 8.34 -1.38 -8.68
N VAL A 53 9.42 -2.18 -8.60
CA VAL A 53 10.65 -1.92 -9.36
C VAL A 53 11.23 -3.15 -10.05
N GLY A 54 11.08 -4.38 -9.54
CA GLY A 54 11.79 -5.55 -10.10
C GLY A 54 13.29 -5.61 -9.76
N PHE A 55 13.74 -4.71 -8.89
CA PHE A 55 15.03 -4.76 -8.22
C PHE A 55 14.80 -4.82 -6.71
N LEU A 56 15.65 -5.57 -6.01
CA LEU A 56 15.61 -5.66 -4.55
C LEU A 56 17.01 -5.80 -3.98
N PHE A 57 17.15 -5.43 -2.71
CA PHE A 57 18.29 -5.82 -1.92
C PHE A 57 18.04 -7.15 -1.22
N VAL A 58 19.10 -7.92 -1.04
CA VAL A 58 19.10 -9.11 -0.20
C VAL A 58 20.22 -9.01 0.82
N THR A 59 19.90 -9.29 2.08
CA THR A 59 20.82 -9.34 3.22
C THR A 59 20.65 -10.67 3.97
N GLY A 60 21.42 -10.88 5.03
CA GLY A 60 21.34 -12.09 5.86
C GLY A 60 21.80 -13.38 5.17
N HIS A 61 22.37 -13.30 3.96
CA HIS A 61 22.79 -14.45 3.16
C HIS A 61 24.11 -15.11 3.62
N GLY A 62 24.87 -14.48 4.52
CA GLY A 62 26.07 -15.08 5.12
C GLY A 62 27.29 -15.21 4.21
N ILE A 63 27.34 -14.47 3.10
CA ILE A 63 28.56 -14.29 2.29
C ILE A 63 29.29 -13.08 2.83
N LYS A 64 30.56 -13.24 3.18
CA LYS A 64 31.34 -12.18 3.81
C LYS A 64 31.95 -11.25 2.77
N ASP A 65 32.23 -10.01 3.19
CA ASP A 65 32.77 -8.99 2.27
C ASP A 65 34.18 -9.34 1.77
N ASP A 66 35.00 -9.99 2.59
CA ASP A 66 36.35 -10.45 2.22
C ASP A 66 36.30 -11.51 1.10
N GLU A 67 35.31 -12.40 1.10
CA GLU A 67 35.07 -13.35 0.01
C GLU A 67 34.73 -12.61 -1.31
N VAL A 68 33.91 -11.57 -1.24
CA VAL A 68 33.54 -10.75 -2.41
C VAL A 68 34.75 -9.98 -2.94
N VAL A 69 35.51 -9.33 -2.04
CA VAL A 69 36.75 -8.61 -2.38
C VAL A 69 37.75 -9.56 -3.02
N ARG A 70 37.86 -10.78 -2.52
CA ARG A 70 38.76 -11.80 -3.05
C ARG A 70 38.41 -12.19 -4.49
N GLN A 71 37.13 -12.38 -4.81
CA GLN A 71 36.69 -12.63 -6.19
C GLN A 71 36.97 -11.42 -7.10
N LEU A 72 36.75 -10.21 -6.61
CA LEU A 72 37.10 -8.99 -7.35
C LEU A 72 38.60 -8.90 -7.65
N GLN A 73 39.48 -9.31 -6.74
CA GLN A 73 40.93 -9.39 -6.97
C GLN A 73 41.28 -10.37 -8.11
N ILE A 74 40.68 -11.56 -8.10
CA ILE A 74 40.91 -12.59 -9.13
C ILE A 74 40.49 -12.06 -10.50
N GLY A 75 39.26 -11.55 -10.61
CA GLY A 75 38.76 -10.98 -11.86
C GLY A 75 39.59 -9.79 -12.34
N ASN A 76 39.95 -8.87 -11.44
CA ASN A 76 40.78 -7.71 -11.76
C ASN A 76 42.15 -8.11 -12.33
N ALA A 77 42.82 -9.07 -11.69
CA ALA A 77 44.11 -9.59 -12.14
C ALA A 77 44.00 -10.31 -13.49
N PHE A 78 42.93 -11.09 -13.70
CA PHE A 78 42.69 -11.72 -15.00
C PHE A 78 42.57 -10.70 -16.13
N PHE A 79 41.86 -9.59 -15.92
CA PHE A 79 41.70 -8.56 -16.96
C PHE A 79 43.00 -7.80 -17.29
N ASP A 80 44.00 -7.86 -16.42
CA ASP A 80 45.33 -7.28 -16.65
C ASP A 80 46.27 -8.20 -17.44
N LEU A 81 45.86 -9.45 -17.68
CA LEU A 81 46.63 -10.37 -18.54
C LEU A 81 46.69 -9.89 -19.99
N PRO A 82 47.75 -10.27 -20.73
CA PRO A 82 47.82 -10.06 -22.17
C PRO A 82 46.58 -10.59 -22.90
N LEU A 83 46.11 -9.85 -23.90
CA LEU A 83 44.90 -10.19 -24.65
C LEU A 83 44.94 -11.61 -25.28
N VAL A 84 46.12 -12.10 -25.65
CA VAL A 84 46.30 -13.44 -26.21
C VAL A 84 45.93 -14.54 -25.19
N GLU A 85 46.29 -14.35 -23.92
CA GLU A 85 45.97 -15.28 -22.84
C GLU A 85 44.47 -15.24 -22.49
N LYS A 86 43.89 -14.03 -22.45
CA LYS A 86 42.44 -13.87 -22.21
C LYS A 86 41.59 -14.53 -23.31
N ARG A 87 42.08 -14.56 -24.55
CA ARG A 87 41.39 -15.12 -25.73
C ARG A 87 41.51 -16.65 -25.86
N GLU A 88 42.15 -17.36 -24.93
CA GLU A 88 42.27 -18.83 -24.99
C GLU A 88 40.90 -19.52 -25.11
N HIS A 89 39.89 -19.03 -24.38
CA HIS A 89 38.53 -19.57 -24.39
C HIS A 89 37.50 -18.45 -24.63
N PRO A 90 37.26 -18.04 -25.89
CA PRO A 90 36.31 -16.98 -26.20
C PRO A 90 34.85 -17.46 -26.06
N CYS A 91 33.94 -16.54 -25.77
CA CYS A 91 32.50 -16.83 -25.85
C CYS A 91 32.09 -17.19 -27.29
N ASP A 92 31.25 -18.23 -27.43
CA ASP A 92 30.71 -18.67 -28.72
C ASP A 92 29.22 -18.27 -28.85
N PHE A 93 29.00 -17.00 -29.19
CA PHE A 93 27.64 -16.45 -29.36
C PHE A 93 26.92 -17.00 -30.59
N GLU A 94 27.64 -17.51 -31.60
CA GLU A 94 27.04 -18.13 -32.78
C GLU A 94 26.32 -19.43 -32.41
N GLN A 95 26.92 -20.22 -31.51
CA GLN A 95 26.28 -21.39 -30.91
C GLN A 95 25.34 -21.04 -29.75
N GLY A 96 25.32 -19.78 -29.31
CA GLY A 96 24.50 -19.32 -28.19
C GLY A 96 25.11 -19.65 -26.82
N LYS A 97 26.41 -19.93 -26.76
CA LYS A 97 27.16 -20.17 -25.52
C LYS A 97 27.71 -18.85 -24.96
N TYR A 98 27.58 -18.68 -23.65
CA TYR A 98 27.97 -17.45 -22.96
C TYR A 98 29.21 -17.63 -22.05
N TRP A 99 29.72 -18.84 -21.90
CA TRP A 99 30.90 -19.11 -21.09
C TRP A 99 32.19 -18.71 -21.80
N GLY A 100 33.20 -18.31 -21.03
CA GLY A 100 34.48 -17.84 -21.55
C GLY A 100 34.65 -16.33 -21.51
N TYR A 101 35.66 -15.86 -22.22
CA TYR A 101 36.04 -14.47 -22.31
C TYR A 101 35.29 -13.75 -23.43
N ARG A 102 34.71 -12.58 -23.12
CA ARG A 102 34.13 -11.65 -24.08
C ARG A 102 35.01 -10.42 -24.17
N GLU A 103 35.58 -10.21 -25.34
CA GLU A 103 36.30 -9.00 -25.69
C GLU A 103 35.34 -7.89 -26.18
N PRO A 104 35.62 -6.61 -25.89
CA PRO A 104 34.87 -5.47 -26.43
C PRO A 104 35.09 -5.31 -27.94
N LYS A 105 34.23 -5.93 -28.76
CA LYS A 105 34.35 -5.86 -30.23
C LYS A 105 33.24 -5.03 -30.90
N GLU A 106 32.09 -4.94 -30.27
CA GLU A 106 30.90 -4.27 -30.79
C GLU A 106 31.08 -2.73 -30.75
N THR A 107 30.60 -2.03 -31.78
CA THR A 107 30.69 -0.55 -31.88
C THR A 107 29.34 0.12 -31.65
N TYR A 108 29.31 1.35 -31.13
CA TYR A 108 28.06 2.11 -31.00
C TYR A 108 27.58 2.61 -32.36
N ALA A 109 26.27 2.50 -32.61
CA ALA A 109 25.64 2.89 -33.87
C ALA A 109 26.01 4.31 -34.29
N GLY A 110 26.35 4.50 -35.57
CA GLY A 110 26.76 5.80 -36.09
C GLY A 110 28.17 6.25 -35.66
N THR A 111 28.96 5.41 -34.98
CA THR A 111 30.31 5.75 -34.52
C THR A 111 31.32 4.64 -34.82
N SER A 112 32.62 4.96 -34.78
CA SER A 112 33.71 3.97 -34.79
C SER A 112 34.13 3.53 -33.37
N ILE A 113 33.42 3.98 -32.34
CA ILE A 113 33.80 3.77 -30.93
C ILE A 113 33.34 2.36 -30.51
N LYS A 114 34.27 1.57 -29.97
CA LYS A 114 33.98 0.23 -29.42
C LYS A 114 33.35 0.35 -28.04
N ASN A 115 32.58 -0.65 -27.65
CA ASN A 115 32.17 -0.80 -26.26
C ASN A 115 33.39 -0.94 -25.34
N ASN A 116 33.19 -0.70 -24.05
CA ASN A 116 34.26 -0.63 -23.08
C ASN A 116 34.26 -1.78 -22.09
N ILE A 117 33.63 -2.91 -22.42
CA ILE A 117 33.32 -3.95 -21.44
C ILE A 117 34.03 -5.24 -21.79
N GLU A 118 34.81 -5.75 -20.84
CA GLU A 118 35.31 -7.12 -20.87
C GLU A 118 34.55 -7.97 -19.85
N MET A 119 34.28 -9.22 -20.21
CA MET A 119 33.59 -10.17 -19.32
C MET A 119 34.32 -11.52 -19.33
N LEU A 120 34.33 -12.19 -18.19
CA LEU A 120 34.74 -13.58 -18.04
C LEU A 120 33.62 -14.35 -17.34
N ASN A 121 33.11 -15.38 -18.00
CA ASN A 121 31.95 -16.15 -17.55
C ASN A 121 32.36 -17.59 -17.21
N HIS A 122 32.28 -17.94 -15.93
CA HIS A 122 32.65 -19.26 -15.42
C HIS A 122 31.41 -20.16 -15.35
N PRO A 123 31.40 -21.34 -16.01
CA PRO A 123 30.34 -22.33 -15.82
C PRO A 123 30.34 -22.84 -14.37
N LYS A 124 29.23 -23.45 -13.94
CA LYS A 124 29.20 -24.19 -12.67
C LYS A 124 30.20 -25.35 -12.72
N ASP A 125 30.91 -25.56 -11.62
CA ASP A 125 31.84 -26.66 -11.47
C ASP A 125 31.10 -27.90 -10.94
N THR A 126 30.67 -28.73 -11.88
CA THR A 126 29.81 -29.89 -11.64
C THR A 126 30.17 -31.02 -12.62
N GLU A 127 29.92 -32.27 -12.20
CA GLU A 127 30.19 -33.44 -13.04
C GLU A 127 29.41 -33.39 -14.37
N VAL A 128 28.17 -32.90 -14.35
CA VAL A 128 27.32 -32.76 -15.54
C VAL A 128 27.84 -31.74 -16.56
N LEU A 129 28.72 -30.82 -16.16
CA LEU A 129 29.37 -29.83 -17.02
C LEU A 129 30.90 -30.05 -17.10
N ALA A 130 31.40 -31.25 -16.82
CA ALA A 130 32.84 -31.53 -16.82
C ALA A 130 33.50 -31.21 -18.18
N ASN A 131 32.79 -31.46 -19.28
CA ASN A 131 33.28 -31.21 -20.64
C ASN A 131 33.20 -29.74 -21.08
N ASP A 132 32.47 -28.90 -20.34
CA ASP A 132 32.33 -27.47 -20.63
C ASP A 132 33.23 -26.61 -19.71
N GLN A 133 34.05 -27.24 -18.85
CA GLN A 133 34.97 -26.53 -17.97
C GLN A 133 36.07 -25.82 -18.76
N LEU A 134 36.30 -24.56 -18.40
CA LEU A 134 37.32 -23.72 -19.01
C LEU A 134 38.63 -23.86 -18.22
N THR A 135 39.75 -24.00 -18.92
CA THR A 135 41.07 -24.18 -18.31
C THR A 135 41.98 -23.02 -18.74
N PHE A 136 42.03 -21.97 -17.93
CA PHE A 136 42.99 -20.87 -18.11
C PHE A 136 44.16 -21.09 -17.17
N ASN A 137 45.39 -21.04 -17.68
CA ASN A 137 46.60 -21.27 -16.88
C ASN A 137 46.66 -20.39 -15.62
N PHE A 138 46.28 -19.11 -15.74
CA PHE A 138 46.25 -18.16 -14.62
C PHE A 138 45.20 -18.50 -13.54
N LEU A 139 44.03 -19.00 -13.95
CA LEU A 139 42.89 -19.21 -13.05
C LEU A 139 42.89 -20.58 -12.39
N GLU A 140 43.66 -21.54 -12.91
CA GLU A 140 43.70 -22.91 -12.40
C GLU A 140 43.97 -22.98 -10.88
N PRO A 141 44.91 -22.21 -10.29
CA PRO A 141 45.12 -22.20 -8.84
C PRO A 141 43.93 -21.64 -8.04
N TYR A 142 43.09 -20.81 -8.67
CA TYR A 142 41.95 -20.12 -8.05
C TYR A 142 40.62 -20.81 -8.30
N LYS A 143 40.58 -21.79 -9.22
CA LYS A 143 39.36 -22.49 -9.60
C LYS A 143 38.58 -23.07 -8.41
N PRO A 144 39.20 -23.76 -7.42
CA PRO A 144 38.45 -24.25 -6.26
C PRO A 144 37.76 -23.12 -5.47
N GLU A 145 38.40 -21.95 -5.38
CA GLU A 145 37.88 -20.78 -4.67
C GLU A 145 36.68 -20.17 -5.39
N ILE A 146 36.81 -19.99 -6.71
CA ILE A 146 35.74 -19.49 -7.60
C ILE A 146 34.52 -20.43 -7.57
N SER A 147 34.76 -21.75 -7.66
CA SER A 147 33.72 -22.77 -7.62
C SER A 147 33.00 -22.79 -6.27
N ALA A 148 33.74 -22.69 -5.16
CA ALA A 148 33.15 -22.64 -3.82
C ALA A 148 32.30 -21.37 -3.64
N PHE A 149 32.77 -20.21 -4.10
CA PHE A 149 32.00 -18.97 -4.07
C PHE A 149 30.73 -19.08 -4.91
N SER A 150 30.84 -19.55 -6.15
CA SER A 150 29.71 -19.77 -7.07
C SER A 150 28.63 -20.67 -6.45
N ARG A 151 29.04 -21.81 -5.85
CA ARG A 151 28.13 -22.71 -5.12
C ARG A 151 27.47 -22.03 -3.92
N LYS A 152 28.24 -21.26 -3.15
CA LYS A 152 27.71 -20.54 -1.98
C LYS A 152 26.69 -19.48 -2.38
N VAL A 153 26.91 -18.73 -3.47
CA VAL A 153 25.91 -17.78 -4.01
C VAL A 153 24.62 -18.50 -4.39
N HIS A 154 24.74 -19.66 -5.05
CA HIS A 154 23.58 -20.46 -5.40
C HIS A 154 22.81 -20.91 -4.14
N GLU A 155 23.47 -21.60 -3.22
CA GLU A 155 22.82 -22.23 -2.07
C GLU A 155 22.29 -21.22 -1.04
N ARG A 156 22.93 -20.05 -0.90
CA ARG A 156 22.59 -19.05 0.13
C ARG A 156 21.70 -17.92 -0.35
N ILE A 157 21.63 -17.69 -1.67
CA ILE A 157 20.85 -16.58 -2.24
C ILE A 157 19.88 -17.13 -3.28
N LEU A 158 20.38 -17.78 -4.33
CA LEU A 158 19.51 -18.18 -5.45
C LEU A 158 18.46 -19.21 -5.03
N ASP A 159 18.83 -20.30 -4.37
CA ASP A 159 17.90 -21.36 -3.98
C ASP A 159 16.79 -20.84 -3.04
N PRO A 160 17.09 -20.10 -1.95
CA PRO A 160 16.06 -19.45 -1.13
C PRO A 160 15.15 -18.53 -1.94
N LEU A 161 15.70 -17.69 -2.82
CA LEU A 161 14.89 -16.79 -3.63
C LEU A 161 13.98 -17.55 -4.61
N LEU A 162 14.48 -18.60 -5.28
CA LEU A 162 13.66 -19.41 -6.18
C LEU A 162 12.50 -20.08 -5.42
N ARG A 163 12.71 -20.50 -4.18
CA ARG A 163 11.64 -21.00 -3.30
C ARG A 163 10.62 -19.92 -2.97
N LEU A 164 11.07 -18.72 -2.59
CA LEU A 164 10.18 -17.60 -2.32
C LEU A 164 9.40 -17.18 -3.58
N PHE A 165 10.01 -17.20 -4.77
CA PHE A 165 9.32 -16.93 -6.03
C PHE A 165 8.30 -18.01 -6.38
N ALA A 166 8.57 -19.28 -6.09
CA ALA A 166 7.60 -20.36 -6.27
C ALA A 166 6.40 -20.17 -5.33
N LEU A 167 6.66 -19.88 -4.03
CA LEU A 167 5.63 -19.61 -3.04
C LEU A 167 4.80 -18.35 -3.37
N LEU A 168 5.45 -17.30 -3.85
CA LEU A 168 4.79 -16.09 -4.34
C LEU A 168 3.80 -16.40 -5.47
N LEU A 169 4.17 -17.31 -6.37
CA LEU A 169 3.30 -17.83 -7.44
C LEU A 169 2.35 -18.93 -6.94
N GLU A 170 2.31 -19.23 -5.65
CA GLU A 170 1.51 -20.32 -5.05
C GLU A 170 1.76 -21.69 -5.67
N LEU A 171 2.98 -21.89 -6.16
CA LEU A 171 3.48 -23.17 -6.64
C LEU A 171 4.08 -23.95 -5.46
N PRO A 172 4.29 -25.27 -5.61
CA PRO A 172 5.11 -26.03 -4.68
C PRO A 172 6.45 -25.32 -4.44
N GLU A 173 6.90 -25.25 -3.18
CA GLU A 173 8.11 -24.50 -2.78
C GLU A 173 9.33 -24.86 -3.65
N ASP A 174 9.41 -26.10 -4.11
CA ASP A 174 10.51 -26.62 -4.91
C ASP A 174 10.32 -26.52 -6.42
N TYR A 175 9.20 -25.97 -6.91
CA TYR A 175 8.86 -25.90 -8.33
C TYR A 175 9.95 -25.22 -9.17
N LEU A 176 10.51 -24.12 -8.67
CA LEU A 176 11.62 -23.42 -9.32
C LEU A 176 12.98 -23.93 -8.82
N SER A 177 13.13 -24.26 -7.54
CA SER A 177 14.46 -24.58 -6.98
C SER A 177 14.95 -25.98 -7.38
N ALA A 178 14.09 -27.01 -7.43
CA ALA A 178 14.51 -28.37 -7.73
C ALA A 178 15.06 -28.55 -9.17
N PRO A 179 14.42 -28.00 -10.23
CA PRO A 179 14.99 -28.05 -11.58
C PRO A 179 16.32 -27.28 -11.68
N HIS A 180 16.48 -26.23 -10.89
CA HIS A 180 17.63 -25.32 -10.91
C HIS A 180 18.67 -25.63 -9.82
N ALA A 181 18.62 -26.81 -9.20
CA ALA A 181 19.61 -27.22 -8.20
C ALA A 181 21.04 -27.12 -8.78
N TYR A 182 22.03 -26.75 -7.95
CA TYR A 182 23.38 -26.42 -8.42
C TYR A 182 23.98 -27.51 -9.32
N ASN A 183 23.84 -28.79 -8.94
CA ASN A 183 24.39 -29.95 -9.64
C ASN A 183 23.60 -30.37 -10.90
N LYS A 184 22.51 -29.69 -11.27
CA LYS A 184 21.78 -29.91 -12.52
C LYS A 184 22.39 -29.10 -13.66
N ALA A 185 22.28 -29.59 -14.89
CA ALA A 185 22.79 -28.86 -16.05
C ALA A 185 21.99 -27.58 -16.31
N SER A 186 22.68 -26.43 -16.30
CA SER A 186 22.15 -25.12 -16.68
C SER A 186 23.28 -24.22 -17.16
N ASP A 187 22.94 -23.17 -17.90
CA ASP A 187 23.88 -22.12 -18.35
C ASP A 187 24.22 -21.08 -17.27
N ASP A 188 23.94 -21.39 -16.00
CA ASP A 188 24.32 -20.56 -14.86
C ASP A 188 25.82 -20.26 -14.89
N HIS A 189 26.19 -19.04 -14.51
CA HIS A 189 27.58 -18.68 -14.44
C HIS A 189 27.85 -17.54 -13.47
N LEU A 190 29.04 -17.61 -12.86
CA LEU A 190 29.66 -16.46 -12.20
C LEU A 190 30.37 -15.62 -13.25
N ARG A 191 30.12 -14.31 -13.26
CA ARG A 191 30.73 -13.34 -14.16
C ARG A 191 31.63 -12.39 -13.41
N HIS A 192 32.88 -12.32 -13.85
CA HIS A 192 33.75 -11.18 -13.63
C HIS A 192 33.60 -10.21 -14.81
N MET A 193 33.58 -8.91 -14.53
CA MET A 193 33.40 -7.87 -15.55
C MET A 193 34.22 -6.64 -15.20
N VAL A 194 34.73 -5.95 -16.22
CA VAL A 194 35.40 -4.65 -16.07
C VAL A 194 34.89 -3.68 -17.12
N TYR A 195 34.75 -2.42 -16.71
CA TYR A 195 34.41 -1.30 -17.59
C TYR A 195 35.61 -0.38 -17.70
N HIS A 196 36.12 -0.21 -18.92
CA HIS A 196 37.20 0.71 -19.21
C HIS A 196 36.66 2.13 -19.43
N PRO A 197 37.30 3.17 -18.90
CA PRO A 197 36.86 4.53 -19.20
C PRO A 197 37.06 4.83 -20.69
N HIS A 198 36.05 5.43 -21.32
CA HIS A 198 36.19 6.00 -22.66
C HIS A 198 37.16 7.19 -22.64
N SER A 199 37.81 7.49 -23.78
CA SER A 199 38.59 8.71 -23.92
C SER A 199 37.69 9.95 -23.74
N PRO A 200 38.25 11.14 -23.45
CA PRO A 200 37.47 12.37 -23.43
C PRO A 200 36.73 12.65 -24.74
N GLU A 201 37.35 12.38 -25.91
CA GLU A 201 36.70 12.56 -27.22
C GLU A 201 35.55 11.56 -27.43
N ASP A 202 35.76 10.29 -27.08
CA ASP A 202 34.74 9.25 -27.16
C ASP A 202 33.57 9.57 -26.21
N SER A 203 33.87 10.05 -25.01
CA SER A 203 32.86 10.47 -24.02
C SER A 203 32.06 11.68 -24.49
N ALA A 204 32.68 12.63 -25.21
CA ALA A 204 31.96 13.75 -25.80
C ALA A 204 30.98 13.30 -26.90
N THR A 205 31.30 12.20 -27.60
CA THR A 205 30.47 11.63 -28.65
C THR A 205 29.33 10.77 -28.10
N LEU A 206 29.60 9.94 -27.08
CA LEU A 206 28.65 9.00 -26.50
C LEU A 206 27.83 9.58 -25.32
N GLY A 207 28.24 10.74 -24.80
CA GLY A 207 27.69 11.30 -23.57
C GLY A 207 28.04 10.44 -22.34
N ASN A 208 27.06 10.20 -21.47
CA ASN A 208 27.25 9.44 -20.23
C ASN A 208 26.93 7.93 -20.38
N GLN A 209 26.77 7.39 -21.57
CA GLN A 209 26.25 6.04 -21.77
C GLN A 209 27.36 4.99 -21.89
N TYR A 210 27.42 4.03 -20.94
CA TYR A 210 28.33 2.87 -21.01
C TYR A 210 27.58 1.62 -21.49
N VAL A 211 26.40 1.35 -20.92
CA VAL A 211 25.48 0.31 -21.41
C VAL A 211 24.13 0.96 -21.66
N VAL A 212 23.56 0.69 -22.82
CA VAL A 212 22.20 1.12 -23.20
C VAL A 212 21.14 0.46 -22.32
N GLY A 213 19.93 1.02 -22.29
CA GLY A 213 18.82 0.45 -21.52
C GLY A 213 18.52 -0.99 -21.94
N HIS A 214 18.73 -1.96 -21.06
CA HIS A 214 18.54 -3.39 -21.35
C HIS A 214 17.88 -4.13 -20.18
N THR A 215 17.50 -5.39 -20.42
CA THR A 215 16.88 -6.32 -19.48
C THR A 215 17.74 -7.57 -19.49
N ASP A 216 17.82 -8.24 -18.34
CA ASP A 216 18.53 -9.51 -18.24
C ASP A 216 17.62 -10.64 -18.66
N PHE A 217 18.16 -11.65 -19.34
CA PHE A 217 17.33 -12.68 -19.97
C PHE A 217 17.26 -14.03 -19.24
N GLY A 218 17.76 -14.12 -18.01
CA GLY A 218 17.71 -15.31 -17.17
C GLY A 218 16.46 -15.37 -16.28
N LEU A 219 16.57 -16.07 -15.14
CA LEU A 219 15.60 -16.03 -14.05
C LEU A 219 15.86 -14.85 -13.11
N LEU A 220 17.10 -14.76 -12.61
CA LEU A 220 17.57 -13.73 -11.70
C LEU A 220 19.02 -13.35 -12.02
N THR A 221 19.36 -12.10 -11.77
CA THR A 221 20.75 -11.63 -11.74
C THR A 221 21.07 -11.19 -10.32
N ILE A 222 22.13 -11.76 -9.74
CA ILE A 222 22.62 -11.39 -8.41
C ILE A 222 23.91 -10.59 -8.62
N LEU A 223 23.89 -9.31 -8.28
CA LEU A 223 25.01 -8.38 -8.38
C LEU A 223 25.59 -8.12 -6.99
N PHE A 224 26.90 -8.32 -6.87
CA PHE A 224 27.68 -7.83 -5.73
C PHE A 224 28.21 -6.43 -6.07
N PRO A 225 27.59 -5.36 -5.54
CA PRO A 225 27.89 -4.01 -6.00
C PRO A 225 29.28 -3.55 -5.52
N GLN A 226 29.98 -2.85 -6.40
CA GLN A 226 31.10 -1.98 -6.02
C GLN A 226 30.53 -0.64 -5.50
N ILE A 227 31.30 0.08 -4.68
CA ILE A 227 30.96 1.44 -4.22
C ILE A 227 31.13 2.48 -5.36
N VAL A 228 30.99 2.10 -6.63
CA VAL A 228 31.09 3.00 -7.79
C VAL A 228 29.70 3.18 -8.37
N GLN A 229 29.17 4.39 -8.27
CA GLN A 229 27.80 4.70 -8.68
C GLN A 229 27.70 4.84 -10.19
N ALA A 230 26.91 3.99 -10.81
CA ALA A 230 26.78 3.92 -12.28
C ALA A 230 25.57 3.13 -12.76
N LEU A 231 25.08 2.18 -11.94
CA LEU A 231 23.87 1.44 -12.24
C LEU A 231 22.65 2.34 -12.05
N GLN A 232 21.87 2.51 -13.11
CA GLN A 232 20.60 3.18 -13.07
C GLN A 232 19.48 2.23 -13.48
N VAL A 233 18.36 2.28 -12.77
CA VAL A 233 17.16 1.51 -13.04
C VAL A 233 16.07 2.45 -13.52
N GLN A 234 15.35 2.06 -14.56
CA GLN A 234 14.20 2.80 -15.04
C GLN A 234 13.01 2.53 -14.12
N THR A 235 12.48 3.59 -13.52
CA THR A 235 11.29 3.58 -12.68
C THR A 235 10.02 3.51 -13.52
N ALA A 236 8.87 3.18 -12.92
CA ALA A 236 7.58 3.10 -13.63
C ALA A 236 7.20 4.39 -14.41
N PRO A 237 7.49 5.61 -13.93
CA PRO A 237 7.33 6.85 -14.72
C PRO A 237 8.26 6.99 -15.95
N GLY A 238 9.19 6.05 -16.16
CA GLY A 238 10.18 6.06 -17.24
C GLY A 238 11.50 6.79 -16.90
N GLU A 239 11.65 7.31 -15.68
CA GLU A 239 12.85 8.01 -15.22
C GLU A 239 13.94 7.05 -14.75
N TYR A 240 15.21 7.38 -14.96
CA TYR A 240 16.35 6.60 -14.46
C TYR A 240 16.85 7.12 -13.10
N ALA A 241 16.95 6.23 -12.11
CA ALA A 241 17.48 6.52 -10.78
C ALA A 241 18.63 5.58 -10.41
N TYR A 242 19.58 6.04 -9.58
CA TYR A 242 20.76 5.28 -9.18
C TYR A 242 20.43 4.24 -8.11
N VAL A 243 20.95 3.02 -8.26
CA VAL A 243 20.87 2.00 -7.20
C VAL A 243 21.91 2.31 -6.13
N PRO A 244 21.52 2.55 -4.86
CA PRO A 244 22.48 2.87 -3.82
C PRO A 244 23.37 1.67 -3.48
N TYR A 245 24.58 1.94 -3.00
CA TYR A 245 25.42 0.91 -2.39
C TYR A 245 25.11 0.86 -0.90
N ILE A 246 24.74 -0.32 -0.40
CA ILE A 246 24.52 -0.58 1.02
C ILE A 246 25.49 -1.70 1.44
N PRO A 247 26.37 -1.47 2.44
CA PRO A 247 27.26 -2.51 2.93
C PRO A 247 26.52 -3.80 3.30
N GLY A 248 27.09 -4.95 2.94
CA GLY A 248 26.54 -6.27 3.25
C GLY A 248 25.30 -6.67 2.45
N HIS A 249 24.81 -5.84 1.53
CA HIS A 249 23.66 -6.17 0.68
C HIS A 249 24.14 -6.57 -0.73
N VAL A 250 23.44 -7.54 -1.32
CA VAL A 250 23.52 -7.81 -2.77
C VAL A 250 22.31 -7.20 -3.46
N VAL A 251 22.47 -6.79 -4.72
CA VAL A 251 21.39 -6.31 -5.56
C VAL A 251 20.89 -7.47 -6.39
N VAL A 252 19.59 -7.75 -6.36
CA VAL A 252 18.95 -8.78 -7.19
C VAL A 252 18.01 -8.13 -8.19
N ASN A 253 18.12 -8.54 -9.45
CA ASN A 253 17.24 -8.14 -10.54
C ASN A 253 16.45 -9.35 -11.04
N THR A 254 15.14 -9.18 -11.24
CA THR A 254 14.29 -10.16 -11.91
C THR A 254 14.51 -10.12 -13.43
N ALA A 255 14.59 -11.29 -14.05
CA ALA A 255 14.98 -11.42 -15.44
C ALA A 255 13.88 -12.06 -16.32
N GLU A 256 14.04 -11.97 -17.63
CA GLU A 256 12.96 -12.20 -18.61
C GLU A 256 12.32 -13.58 -18.57
N VAL A 257 13.03 -14.64 -18.17
CA VAL A 257 12.42 -15.96 -18.04
C VAL A 257 11.40 -15.95 -16.91
N LEU A 258 11.72 -15.31 -15.79
CA LEU A 258 10.79 -15.19 -14.67
C LEU A 258 9.57 -14.34 -15.07
N THR A 259 9.80 -13.30 -15.89
CA THR A 259 8.72 -12.53 -16.52
C THR A 259 7.86 -13.37 -17.43
N PHE A 260 8.48 -14.18 -18.28
CA PHE A 260 7.76 -15.01 -19.23
C PHE A 260 6.93 -16.07 -18.52
N ILE A 261 7.52 -16.85 -17.61
CA ILE A 261 6.78 -17.93 -16.94
C ILE A 261 5.70 -17.43 -15.99
N SER A 262 5.80 -16.18 -15.53
CA SER A 262 4.75 -15.52 -14.75
C SER A 262 3.72 -14.79 -15.60
N GLY A 263 3.80 -14.90 -16.93
CA GLY A 263 2.94 -14.19 -17.89
C GLY A 263 2.97 -12.67 -17.71
N GLY A 264 4.11 -12.13 -17.27
CA GLY A 264 4.30 -10.72 -17.02
C GLY A 264 3.89 -10.26 -15.63
N HIS A 265 3.51 -11.16 -14.70
CA HIS A 265 3.20 -10.80 -13.32
C HIS A 265 4.46 -10.36 -12.54
N ILE A 266 5.57 -11.06 -12.71
CA ILE A 266 6.89 -10.64 -12.23
C ILE A 266 7.55 -9.90 -13.39
N LYS A 267 8.00 -8.66 -13.22
CA LYS A 267 8.57 -7.88 -14.33
C LYS A 267 10.09 -7.95 -14.33
N SER A 268 10.70 -7.81 -15.50
CA SER A 268 12.14 -7.59 -15.63
C SER A 268 12.34 -6.13 -16.02
N THR A 269 13.19 -5.44 -15.27
CA THR A 269 13.21 -3.98 -15.34
C THR A 269 14.35 -3.47 -16.19
N VAL A 270 14.04 -2.48 -17.02
CA VAL A 270 15.03 -1.82 -17.86
C VAL A 270 16.03 -1.11 -16.96
N HIS A 271 17.30 -1.42 -17.17
CA HIS A 271 18.39 -0.79 -16.45
C HIS A 271 19.53 -0.49 -17.40
N ARG A 272 20.36 0.47 -17.00
CA ARG A 272 21.49 0.93 -17.79
C ARG A 272 22.69 1.17 -16.90
N VAL A 273 23.84 1.30 -17.55
CA VAL A 273 25.07 1.70 -16.89
C VAL A 273 25.52 3.01 -17.51
N VAL A 274 25.72 3.99 -16.65
CA VAL A 274 26.27 5.29 -17.06
C VAL A 274 27.70 5.47 -16.59
N ARG A 275 28.37 6.46 -17.16
CA ARG A 275 29.66 6.95 -16.68
C ARG A 275 29.54 7.28 -15.17
N PRO A 276 30.48 6.84 -14.32
CA PRO A 276 30.47 7.21 -12.91
C PRO A 276 30.57 8.73 -12.69
N PRO A 277 30.13 9.23 -11.51
CA PRO A 277 30.40 10.57 -11.01
C PRO A 277 31.85 11.00 -11.24
N ALA A 278 32.10 12.30 -11.41
CA ALA A 278 33.43 12.81 -11.76
C ALA A 278 34.49 12.43 -10.70
N ASP A 279 34.10 12.40 -9.43
CA ASP A 279 34.96 11.98 -8.32
C ASP A 279 35.20 10.47 -8.25
N GLN A 280 34.45 9.69 -9.04
CA GLN A 280 34.61 8.25 -9.18
C GLN A 280 35.09 7.80 -10.57
N ALA A 281 35.10 8.68 -11.56
CA ALA A 281 35.36 8.36 -12.97
C ALA A 281 36.76 7.82 -13.26
N SER A 282 37.74 8.09 -12.38
CA SER A 282 39.10 7.58 -12.48
C SER A 282 39.29 6.21 -11.82
N HIS A 283 38.32 5.73 -11.03
CA HIS A 283 38.39 4.43 -10.40
C HIS A 283 38.00 3.33 -11.39
N ARG A 284 38.76 2.22 -11.37
CA ARG A 284 38.42 1.04 -12.15
C ARG A 284 37.10 0.45 -11.67
N ARG A 285 36.15 0.31 -12.59
CA ARG A 285 34.83 -0.22 -12.30
C ARG A 285 34.77 -1.71 -12.62
N LEU A 286 34.53 -2.51 -11.59
CA LEU A 286 34.41 -3.96 -11.65
C LEU A 286 32.96 -4.38 -11.42
N GLY A 287 32.59 -5.52 -11.98
CA GLY A 287 31.33 -6.20 -11.73
C GLY A 287 31.57 -7.66 -11.35
N LEU A 288 30.92 -8.11 -10.29
CA LEU A 288 30.83 -9.51 -9.90
C LEU A 288 29.36 -9.89 -9.86
N LEU A 289 28.94 -10.80 -10.74
CA LEU A 289 27.55 -11.17 -10.90
C LEU A 289 27.40 -12.68 -10.96
N TYR A 290 26.27 -13.18 -10.46
CA TYR A 290 25.82 -14.54 -10.73
C TYR A 290 24.55 -14.46 -11.58
N PHE A 291 24.58 -15.05 -12.77
CA PHE A 291 23.42 -15.12 -13.66
C PHE A 291 22.76 -16.48 -13.54
N ALA A 292 21.53 -16.50 -13.04
CA ALA A 292 20.69 -17.70 -13.01
C ALA A 292 19.98 -17.86 -14.37
N ARG A 293 20.23 -18.97 -15.06
CA ARG A 293 19.61 -19.31 -16.35
C ARG A 293 18.54 -20.38 -16.14
N PRO A 294 17.57 -20.52 -17.06
CA PRO A 294 16.69 -21.68 -17.01
C PRO A 294 17.53 -22.96 -17.10
N ALA A 295 17.23 -23.94 -16.26
CA ALA A 295 17.85 -25.25 -16.31
C ALA A 295 17.57 -25.91 -17.66
N ASN A 296 18.51 -26.72 -18.16
CA ASN A 296 18.46 -27.23 -19.53
C ASN A 296 17.13 -27.92 -19.85
N GLU A 297 16.61 -28.72 -18.92
CA GLU A 297 15.37 -29.50 -19.07
C GLU A 297 14.11 -28.75 -18.62
N PHE A 298 14.25 -27.57 -18.01
CA PHE A 298 13.11 -26.81 -17.52
C PHE A 298 12.26 -26.33 -18.70
N GLN A 299 10.97 -26.62 -18.66
CA GLN A 299 10.04 -26.24 -19.72
C GLN A 299 9.71 -24.75 -19.58
N VAL A 300 10.12 -23.94 -20.54
CA VAL A 300 9.88 -22.48 -20.52
C VAL A 300 8.47 -22.21 -21.05
N LYS A 301 7.50 -22.24 -20.14
CA LYS A 301 6.08 -21.94 -20.38
C LYS A 301 5.50 -21.12 -19.24
N ILE A 302 4.30 -20.57 -19.44
CA ILE A 302 3.52 -19.99 -18.32
C ILE A 302 3.37 -21.06 -17.24
N ALA A 303 3.75 -20.73 -16.01
CA ALA A 303 3.74 -21.65 -14.90
C ALA A 303 2.29 -22.05 -14.56
N PRO A 304 2.05 -23.32 -14.19
CA PRO A 304 0.73 -23.81 -13.80
C PRO A 304 0.38 -23.37 -12.37
N SER A 305 0.36 -22.05 -12.18
CA SER A 305 0.24 -21.40 -10.89
C SER A 305 -1.23 -21.13 -10.56
N PRO A 306 -1.71 -21.49 -9.35
CA PRO A 306 -3.03 -21.11 -8.87
C PRO A 306 -3.24 -19.59 -8.90
N LEU A 307 -2.22 -18.82 -8.53
CA LEU A 307 -2.25 -17.36 -8.63
C LEU A 307 -2.45 -16.92 -10.09
N LEU A 308 -1.61 -17.39 -11.02
CA LEU A 308 -1.71 -17.00 -12.44
C LEU A 308 -3.04 -17.44 -13.06
N GLN A 309 -3.62 -18.55 -12.61
CA GLN A 309 -4.96 -18.99 -13.02
C GLN A 309 -6.04 -18.03 -12.52
N ARG A 310 -5.99 -17.61 -11.24
CA ARG A 310 -6.92 -16.61 -10.70
C ARG A 310 -6.79 -15.24 -11.38
N LEU A 311 -5.58 -14.91 -11.85
CA LEU A 311 -5.33 -13.69 -12.63
C LEU A 311 -5.72 -13.81 -14.11
N GLY A 312 -6.22 -14.97 -14.57
CA GLY A 312 -6.56 -15.21 -15.98
C GLY A 312 -5.35 -15.26 -16.92
N ILE A 313 -4.13 -15.31 -16.36
CA ILE A 313 -2.86 -15.37 -17.11
C ILE A 313 -2.56 -16.80 -17.56
N TYR A 314 -2.89 -17.79 -16.72
CA TYR A 314 -2.73 -19.21 -17.04
C TYR A 314 -4.09 -19.87 -17.23
N ASP A 315 -4.25 -20.54 -18.38
CA ASP A 315 -5.42 -21.35 -18.72
C ASP A 315 -4.93 -22.78 -19.03
N PRO A 316 -5.24 -23.78 -18.17
CA PRO A 316 -4.85 -25.16 -18.41
C PRO A 316 -5.29 -25.71 -19.77
N ALA A 317 -6.40 -25.21 -20.34
CA ALA A 317 -6.89 -25.65 -21.64
C ALA A 317 -6.08 -25.08 -22.83
N LYS A 318 -5.28 -24.04 -22.60
CA LYS A 318 -4.41 -23.39 -23.61
C LYS A 318 -2.93 -23.67 -23.38
N GLU A 319 -2.63 -24.61 -22.48
CA GLU A 319 -1.26 -24.97 -22.19
C GLU A 319 -0.55 -25.45 -23.45
N ASP A 320 0.68 -24.98 -23.65
CA ASP A 320 1.48 -25.42 -24.78
C ASP A 320 1.85 -26.89 -24.61
N PRO A 321 1.42 -27.79 -25.51
CA PRO A 321 1.80 -29.19 -25.42
C PRO A 321 3.29 -29.42 -25.69
N ASN A 322 3.99 -28.47 -26.34
CA ASN A 322 5.41 -28.61 -26.71
C ASN A 322 6.19 -27.31 -26.45
N PRO A 323 6.36 -26.88 -25.19
CA PRO A 323 7.12 -25.68 -24.87
C PRO A 323 8.63 -25.94 -25.07
N PRO A 324 9.43 -24.89 -25.35
CA PRO A 324 10.86 -25.03 -25.49
C PRO A 324 11.50 -25.36 -24.14
N ASN A 325 12.57 -26.15 -24.17
CA ASN A 325 13.37 -26.38 -22.97
C ASN A 325 14.30 -25.18 -22.69
N GLY A 326 14.83 -25.13 -21.47
CA GLY A 326 15.65 -24.02 -21.02
C GLY A 326 16.94 -23.84 -21.82
N LEU A 327 17.51 -24.94 -22.33
CA LEU A 327 18.70 -24.89 -23.18
C LEU A 327 18.39 -24.22 -24.53
N GLU A 328 17.34 -24.65 -25.22
CA GLU A 328 16.88 -24.08 -26.50
C GLU A 328 16.60 -22.58 -26.37
N TRP A 329 15.84 -22.22 -25.32
CA TRP A 329 15.53 -20.83 -25.00
C TRP A 329 16.79 -20.01 -24.74
N GLY A 330 17.68 -20.51 -23.88
CA GLY A 330 18.94 -19.86 -23.54
C GLY A 330 19.81 -19.61 -24.77
N ARG A 331 20.00 -20.62 -25.63
CA ARG A 331 20.78 -20.49 -26.87
C ARG A 331 20.17 -19.47 -27.83
N ALA A 332 18.86 -19.53 -28.06
CA ALA A 332 18.17 -18.59 -28.93
C ALA A 332 18.31 -17.15 -28.44
N ARG A 333 18.21 -16.93 -27.13
CA ARG A 333 18.29 -15.60 -26.54
C ARG A 333 19.71 -15.03 -26.53
N VAL A 334 20.72 -15.86 -26.31
CA VAL A 334 22.13 -15.45 -26.47
C VAL A 334 22.41 -15.01 -27.90
N LYS A 335 22.00 -15.81 -28.89
CA LYS A 335 22.17 -15.46 -30.32
C LYS A 335 21.51 -14.12 -30.63
N HIS A 336 20.25 -13.95 -30.22
CA HIS A 336 19.52 -12.71 -30.47
C HIS A 336 20.20 -11.47 -29.89
N THR A 337 20.77 -11.57 -28.69
CA THR A 337 21.32 -10.41 -27.96
C THR A 337 22.77 -10.12 -28.31
N HIS A 338 23.60 -11.14 -28.51
CA HIS A 338 25.05 -11.00 -28.57
C HIS A 338 25.66 -11.32 -29.94
N TYR A 339 24.91 -11.94 -30.85
CA TYR A 339 25.36 -12.11 -32.24
C TYR A 339 25.06 -10.85 -33.07
N ARG A 340 25.49 -9.68 -32.57
CA ARG A 340 25.35 -8.37 -33.20
C ARG A 340 26.69 -7.64 -33.15
N THR A 341 27.03 -6.92 -34.22
CA THR A 341 28.30 -6.15 -34.30
C THR A 341 28.14 -4.68 -33.95
N VAL A 342 26.91 -4.19 -33.83
CA VAL A 342 26.57 -2.78 -33.57
C VAL A 342 25.63 -2.68 -32.36
N ILE A 343 25.94 -1.77 -31.43
CA ILE A 343 25.10 -1.39 -30.29
C ILE A 343 24.20 -0.24 -30.74
N GLU A 344 22.90 -0.52 -30.87
CA GLU A 344 21.90 0.49 -31.24
C GLU A 344 21.64 1.48 -30.07
N HIS A 345 21.25 2.72 -30.41
CA HIS A 345 20.76 3.70 -29.42
C HIS A 345 19.48 3.21 -28.71
N ASP A 346 19.12 3.81 -27.57
CA ASP A 346 17.89 3.51 -26.82
C ASP A 346 16.65 3.64 -27.73
N LYS A 347 16.19 2.52 -28.30
CA LYS A 347 14.93 2.38 -29.04
C LYS A 347 13.92 1.59 -28.18
N PRO A 348 12.61 1.74 -28.43
CA PRO A 348 11.61 0.82 -27.88
C PRO A 348 12.03 -0.62 -28.22
N LYS A 349 12.18 -1.47 -27.21
CA LYS A 349 12.65 -2.84 -27.42
C LYS A 349 11.56 -3.63 -28.14
N GLU A 350 11.87 -4.15 -29.32
CA GLU A 350 11.05 -5.18 -29.93
C GLU A 350 11.02 -6.42 -29.02
N PRO A 351 9.85 -7.04 -28.80
CA PRO A 351 9.72 -8.27 -28.04
C PRO A 351 10.60 -9.38 -28.62
N PHE A 352 11.34 -10.11 -27.76
CA PHE A 352 12.05 -11.31 -28.20
C PHE A 352 11.03 -12.37 -28.61
N LYS A 353 11.23 -12.97 -29.80
CA LYS A 353 10.36 -14.03 -30.34
C LYS A 353 11.16 -15.31 -30.53
N PHE A 354 10.65 -16.42 -30.01
CA PHE A 354 11.16 -17.76 -30.27
C PHE A 354 10.02 -18.69 -30.65
N GLY A 355 9.96 -19.10 -31.92
CA GLY A 355 8.79 -19.79 -32.46
C GLY A 355 7.52 -18.93 -32.29
N LYS A 356 6.52 -19.47 -31.59
CA LYS A 356 5.27 -18.76 -31.23
C LYS A 356 5.35 -17.98 -29.91
N HIS A 357 6.44 -18.11 -29.15
CA HIS A 357 6.60 -17.48 -27.84
C HIS A 357 7.12 -16.06 -27.98
N VAL A 358 6.50 -15.13 -27.26
CA VAL A 358 6.86 -13.71 -27.26
C VAL A 358 7.12 -13.28 -25.82
N VAL A 359 8.28 -12.69 -25.57
CA VAL A 359 8.61 -12.07 -24.28
C VAL A 359 8.14 -10.62 -24.32
N ASN A 360 7.04 -10.33 -23.62
CA ASN A 360 6.56 -8.96 -23.49
C ASN A 360 7.38 -8.21 -22.43
N LEU A 361 8.11 -7.18 -22.87
CA LEU A 361 9.02 -6.38 -22.05
C LEU A 361 8.51 -4.97 -21.74
N GLU A 362 7.36 -4.57 -22.30
CA GLU A 362 6.84 -3.23 -22.05
C GLU A 362 6.38 -3.08 -20.60
N TYR A 363 6.65 -1.90 -20.00
CA TYR A 363 5.82 -1.31 -18.95
C TYR A 363 4.46 -0.93 -19.55
N THR A 364 3.77 -1.90 -20.12
CA THR A 364 2.32 -1.84 -20.09
C THR A 364 1.99 -2.20 -18.66
N SER A 365 1.34 -1.26 -17.96
CA SER A 365 0.59 -1.60 -16.75
C SER A 365 -0.05 -2.98 -16.99
N PRO A 366 0.01 -3.90 -16.01
CA PRO A 366 -0.64 -5.19 -16.16
C PRO A 366 -2.03 -4.92 -16.74
N PRO A 367 -2.51 -5.75 -17.71
CA PRO A 367 -3.70 -5.45 -18.51
C PRO A 367 -4.72 -4.76 -17.63
N VAL A 368 -5.26 -3.62 -18.08
CA VAL A 368 -6.07 -2.62 -17.34
C VAL A 368 -6.97 -3.22 -16.23
N ALA A 369 -7.42 -4.46 -16.42
CA ALA A 369 -7.84 -5.43 -15.41
C ALA A 369 -7.16 -5.37 -14.01
N LEU A 370 -5.83 -5.27 -13.92
CA LEU A 370 -5.13 -5.35 -12.64
C LEU A 370 -4.71 -4.00 -12.08
N GLU A 371 -4.64 -2.94 -12.89
CA GLU A 371 -4.36 -1.61 -12.34
C GLU A 371 -5.55 -1.10 -11.51
N GLN A 372 -6.78 -1.52 -11.82
CA GLN A 372 -7.94 -1.13 -11.03
C GLN A 372 -8.44 -2.24 -10.07
N ALA A 373 -7.77 -3.41 -10.04
CA ALA A 373 -7.86 -4.40 -8.96
C ALA A 373 -6.75 -4.19 -7.90
N ALA A 374 -5.55 -3.74 -8.32
CA ALA A 374 -4.49 -3.28 -7.44
C ALA A 374 -4.74 -1.84 -6.93
N ALA A 375 -5.32 -0.92 -7.72
CA ALA A 375 -5.78 0.37 -7.18
C ALA A 375 -6.98 0.23 -6.21
N ALA A 376 -7.58 -0.95 -6.11
CA ALA A 376 -8.52 -1.24 -5.04
C ALA A 376 -7.82 -1.61 -3.71
N TYR A 377 -6.54 -2.06 -3.70
CA TYR A 377 -5.88 -2.63 -2.51
C TYR A 377 -4.37 -2.40 -2.33
N GLU A 378 -3.66 -1.64 -3.17
CA GLU A 378 -2.26 -1.24 -2.94
C GLU A 378 -2.15 0.11 -2.25
N ARG A 379 -1.28 0.18 -1.22
CA ARG A 379 -0.93 1.39 -0.48
C ARG A 379 -0.47 2.49 -1.44
N PRO A 380 -1.16 3.63 -1.50
CA PRO A 380 -0.75 4.70 -2.38
C PRO A 380 0.27 5.57 -1.69
N SER A 381 1.38 5.80 -2.39
CA SER A 381 2.31 6.89 -2.16
C SER A 381 1.56 8.20 -1.90
N ASP A 382 1.63 8.69 -0.67
CA ASP A 382 1.69 10.05 -0.10
C ASP A 382 1.00 11.26 -0.81
N GLY A 383 0.15 11.10 -1.83
CA GLY A 383 -0.50 12.23 -2.51
C GLY A 383 -1.54 11.88 -3.58
N GLN A 384 -2.37 12.88 -3.94
CA GLN A 384 -3.22 12.83 -5.13
C GLN A 384 -2.33 12.65 -6.36
N LYS A 385 -2.65 11.69 -7.23
CA LYS A 385 -2.04 11.65 -8.57
C LYS A 385 -2.79 12.64 -9.46
N PRO A 386 -2.09 13.41 -10.32
CA PRO A 386 -2.75 14.19 -11.36
C PRO A 386 -3.59 13.29 -12.25
N ASP A 387 -4.69 13.82 -12.80
CA ASP A 387 -5.52 13.10 -13.76
C ASP A 387 -4.65 12.60 -14.93
N PRO A 388 -4.71 11.30 -15.31
CA PRO A 388 -3.77 10.73 -16.27
C PRO A 388 -3.96 11.27 -17.70
N ILE A 389 -5.13 11.81 -18.03
CA ILE A 389 -5.46 12.31 -19.38
C ILE A 389 -5.12 13.79 -19.49
N THR A 390 -5.58 14.58 -18.54
CA THR A 390 -5.55 16.06 -18.57
C THR A 390 -4.42 16.65 -17.72
N ARG A 391 -3.80 15.84 -16.85
CA ARG A 391 -2.80 16.27 -15.86
C ARG A 391 -3.34 17.27 -14.83
N ALA A 392 -4.66 17.38 -14.70
CA ALA A 392 -5.28 18.22 -13.68
C ALA A 392 -4.83 17.80 -12.28
N ILE A 393 -4.38 18.76 -11.48
CA ILE A 393 -3.92 18.51 -10.10
C ILE A 393 -5.11 18.25 -9.20
N ALA A 394 -6.14 19.11 -9.26
CA ALA A 394 -7.39 18.91 -8.54
C ALA A 394 -8.19 17.75 -9.16
N THR A 395 -8.93 17.02 -8.32
CA THR A 395 -9.71 15.87 -8.78
C THR A 395 -10.84 16.36 -9.68
N PRO A 396 -10.95 15.89 -10.94
CA PRO A 396 -12.02 16.30 -11.81
C PRO A 396 -13.40 15.89 -11.27
N ILE A 397 -14.43 16.69 -11.56
CA ILE A 397 -15.81 16.37 -11.26
C ILE A 397 -16.39 15.55 -12.41
N PHE A 398 -16.55 14.25 -12.21
CA PHE A 398 -17.17 13.35 -13.18
C PHE A 398 -18.69 13.37 -12.99
N ALA A 399 -19.32 14.45 -13.46
CA ALA A 399 -20.78 14.64 -13.45
C ALA A 399 -21.49 13.79 -14.52
N SER A 400 -21.29 12.47 -14.47
CA SER A 400 -21.91 11.50 -15.38
C SER A 400 -22.75 10.48 -14.62
N THR A 401 -23.79 9.96 -15.27
CA THR A 401 -24.60 8.85 -14.75
C THR A 401 -24.04 7.50 -15.18
N ALA A 402 -23.62 7.39 -16.43
CA ALA A 402 -23.11 6.17 -17.06
C ALA A 402 -21.77 6.42 -17.76
N PHE A 403 -21.03 5.36 -18.01
CA PHE A 403 -19.75 5.41 -18.68
C PHE A 403 -19.79 4.48 -19.89
N ALA A 404 -19.25 4.94 -21.03
CA ALA A 404 -19.30 4.18 -22.27
C ALA A 404 -18.40 2.95 -22.19
N PHE A 405 -18.90 1.81 -22.65
CA PHE A 405 -18.11 0.59 -22.80
C PHE A 405 -17.31 0.64 -24.11
N LYS A 406 -16.12 0.03 -24.11
CA LYS A 406 -15.28 -0.09 -25.31
C LYS A 406 -15.94 -0.99 -26.36
N ASP A 407 -16.45 -2.14 -25.92
CA ASP A 407 -17.14 -3.15 -26.72
C ASP A 407 -18.00 -4.04 -25.79
N ALA A 408 -18.67 -5.06 -26.35
CA ALA A 408 -19.51 -5.97 -25.57
C ALA A 408 -18.71 -6.87 -24.60
N GLN A 409 -17.45 -7.20 -24.92
CA GLN A 409 -16.61 -8.00 -24.04
C GLN A 409 -16.25 -7.22 -22.77
N HIS A 410 -15.96 -5.92 -22.90
CA HIS A 410 -15.72 -5.04 -21.77
C HIS A 410 -16.89 -4.98 -20.77
N VAL A 411 -18.13 -5.21 -21.22
CA VAL A 411 -19.30 -5.31 -20.31
C VAL A 411 -19.22 -6.59 -19.48
N GLU A 412 -18.95 -7.72 -20.13
CA GLU A 412 -18.81 -9.01 -19.44
C GLU A 412 -17.66 -8.97 -18.44
N ASP A 413 -16.52 -8.41 -18.84
CA ASP A 413 -15.34 -8.28 -17.99
C ASP A 413 -15.63 -7.41 -16.75
N LEU A 414 -16.42 -6.33 -16.90
CA LEU A 414 -16.85 -5.49 -15.77
C LEU A 414 -17.84 -6.20 -14.84
N CYS A 415 -18.81 -6.93 -15.40
CA CYS A 415 -19.84 -7.64 -14.63
C CYS A 415 -19.28 -8.85 -13.88
N THR A 416 -18.23 -9.47 -14.41
CA THR A 416 -17.52 -10.62 -13.81
C THR A 416 -16.31 -10.20 -12.99
N PHE A 417 -16.07 -8.89 -12.84
CA PHE A 417 -14.92 -8.32 -12.13
C PHE A 417 -13.55 -8.73 -12.71
N GLN A 418 -13.51 -9.20 -13.96
CA GLN A 418 -12.27 -9.48 -14.69
C GLN A 418 -11.56 -8.20 -15.11
N THR A 419 -12.32 -7.14 -15.41
CA THR A 419 -11.78 -5.79 -15.59
C THR A 419 -12.54 -4.83 -14.67
N PRO A 420 -11.85 -3.98 -13.90
CA PRO A 420 -12.50 -2.99 -13.07
C PRO A 420 -12.89 -1.75 -13.87
N GLY A 421 -13.60 -0.84 -13.22
CA GLY A 421 -14.02 0.40 -13.85
C GLY A 421 -15.45 0.77 -13.54
N TYR A 422 -15.90 1.76 -14.28
CA TYR A 422 -17.16 2.42 -14.03
C TYR A 422 -18.14 2.02 -15.12
N HIS A 423 -19.30 1.56 -14.72
CA HIS A 423 -20.44 1.35 -15.60
C HIS A 423 -21.52 2.39 -15.30
N TYR A 424 -21.82 2.60 -14.01
CA TYR A 424 -22.89 3.47 -13.57
C TYR A 424 -22.61 4.10 -12.20
N SER A 425 -22.78 5.41 -12.09
CA SER A 425 -22.39 6.23 -10.92
C SER A 425 -23.10 5.86 -9.62
N ARG A 426 -24.26 5.18 -9.68
CA ARG A 426 -24.97 4.65 -8.49
C ARG A 426 -24.12 3.67 -7.69
N VAL A 427 -23.22 2.94 -8.35
CA VAL A 427 -22.35 1.94 -7.71
C VAL A 427 -20.95 2.52 -7.50
N ALA A 428 -20.40 3.16 -8.54
CA ALA A 428 -19.06 3.73 -8.48
C ALA A 428 -18.94 4.95 -9.40
N ASN A 429 -18.30 6.01 -8.91
CA ASN A 429 -17.99 7.22 -9.66
C ASN A 429 -16.51 7.59 -9.44
N PRO A 430 -15.76 8.04 -10.46
CA PRO A 430 -14.34 8.35 -10.32
C PRO A 430 -14.04 9.43 -9.28
N THR A 431 -14.86 10.48 -9.19
CA THR A 431 -14.68 11.52 -8.16
C THR A 431 -14.90 10.94 -6.76
N ASN A 432 -15.94 10.13 -6.57
CA ASN A 432 -16.25 9.47 -5.29
C ASN A 432 -15.14 8.52 -4.86
N SER A 433 -14.55 7.79 -5.81
CA SER A 433 -13.51 6.80 -5.55
C SER A 433 -12.26 7.43 -4.91
N VAL A 434 -11.90 8.66 -5.31
CA VAL A 434 -10.80 9.40 -4.68
C VAL A 434 -11.07 9.70 -3.20
N LEU A 435 -12.30 10.10 -2.86
CA LEU A 435 -12.69 10.34 -1.46
C LEU A 435 -12.66 9.06 -0.64
N GLU A 436 -13.21 7.97 -1.18
CA GLU A 436 -13.23 6.66 -0.54
C GLU A 436 -11.81 6.14 -0.25
N GLU A 437 -10.95 6.16 -1.27
CA GLU A 437 -9.56 5.70 -1.17
C GLU A 437 -8.77 6.50 -0.13
N ARG A 438 -8.95 7.82 -0.09
CA ARG A 438 -8.27 8.69 0.89
C ARG A 438 -8.72 8.40 2.31
N ILE A 439 -10.03 8.32 2.54
CA ILE A 439 -10.57 8.12 3.89
C ILE A 439 -10.24 6.71 4.40
N ALA A 440 -10.30 5.69 3.55
CA ALA A 440 -9.87 4.34 3.92
C ALA A 440 -8.44 4.34 4.47
N LYS A 441 -7.50 5.02 3.80
CA LYS A 441 -6.10 5.12 4.27
C LYS A 441 -5.95 5.89 5.57
N LEU A 442 -6.63 7.02 5.70
CA LEU A 442 -6.52 7.86 6.89
C LEU A 442 -6.97 7.11 8.15
N GLU A 443 -8.02 6.30 8.02
CA GLU A 443 -8.50 5.39 9.08
C GLU A 443 -7.67 4.10 9.22
N GLY A 444 -6.85 3.74 8.22
CA GLY A 444 -6.09 2.49 8.20
C GLY A 444 -6.91 1.27 7.76
N GLY A 445 -8.04 1.49 7.08
CA GLY A 445 -8.89 0.45 6.50
C GLY A 445 -8.44 0.00 5.12
N VAL A 446 -9.03 -1.10 4.66
CA VAL A 446 -8.73 -1.71 3.37
C VAL A 446 -9.65 -1.21 2.26
N GLY A 447 -10.85 -0.70 2.58
CA GLY A 447 -11.75 -0.11 1.58
C GLY A 447 -12.79 0.81 2.20
N ALA A 448 -13.40 1.68 1.39
CA ALA A 448 -14.48 2.55 1.85
C ALA A 448 -15.58 2.73 0.79
N VAL A 449 -16.77 3.08 1.27
CA VAL A 449 -17.97 3.31 0.45
C VAL A 449 -18.59 4.65 0.84
N ALA A 450 -18.62 5.58 -0.11
CA ALA A 450 -19.20 6.89 0.04
C ALA A 450 -20.69 6.88 -0.30
N VAL A 451 -21.49 7.50 0.55
CA VAL A 451 -22.95 7.49 0.49
C VAL A 451 -23.50 8.89 0.75
N ALA A 452 -24.80 9.08 0.50
CA ALA A 452 -25.44 10.40 0.46
C ALA A 452 -25.41 11.18 1.79
N SER A 453 -25.31 10.50 2.94
CA SER A 453 -25.26 11.13 4.27
C SER A 453 -24.74 10.18 5.35
N GLY A 454 -24.36 10.69 6.52
CA GLY A 454 -24.00 9.84 7.66
C GLY A 454 -25.11 8.87 8.09
N GLN A 455 -26.37 9.30 8.07
CA GLN A 455 -27.51 8.41 8.35
C GLN A 455 -27.66 7.28 7.32
N ALA A 456 -27.34 7.56 6.05
CA ALA A 456 -27.28 6.54 5.02
C ALA A 456 -26.10 5.59 5.23
N ALA A 457 -24.97 6.07 5.78
CA ALA A 457 -23.81 5.23 6.09
C ALA A 457 -24.14 4.21 7.18
N THR A 458 -24.77 4.66 8.27
CA THR A 458 -25.29 3.76 9.31
C THR A 458 -26.28 2.76 8.72
N LEU A 459 -27.32 3.23 8.03
CA LEU A 459 -28.34 2.34 7.49
C LEU A 459 -27.76 1.30 6.52
N ALA A 460 -26.87 1.73 5.61
CA ALA A 460 -26.21 0.84 4.66
C ALA A 460 -25.37 -0.23 5.36
N ALA A 461 -24.55 0.14 6.35
CA ALA A 461 -23.76 -0.83 7.11
C ALA A 461 -24.65 -1.85 7.85
N ILE A 462 -25.77 -1.40 8.42
CA ILE A 462 -26.71 -2.27 9.13
C ILE A 462 -27.40 -3.26 8.19
N ILE A 463 -27.96 -2.80 7.07
CA ILE A 463 -28.65 -3.68 6.12
C ILE A 463 -27.68 -4.59 5.34
N ALA A 464 -26.38 -4.25 5.28
CA ALA A 464 -25.37 -5.14 4.73
C ALA A 464 -25.07 -6.34 5.64
N LEU A 465 -25.34 -6.23 6.95
CA LEU A 465 -25.05 -7.26 7.95
C LEU A 465 -26.29 -8.01 8.44
N ALA A 466 -27.46 -7.39 8.36
CA ALA A 466 -28.66 -7.86 9.04
C ALA A 466 -29.87 -7.99 8.13
N ARG A 467 -30.75 -8.93 8.49
CA ARG A 467 -32.08 -9.13 7.90
C ARG A 467 -33.16 -9.05 8.99
N ALA A 468 -34.43 -9.13 8.59
CA ALA A 468 -35.53 -9.18 9.55
C ALA A 468 -35.35 -10.36 10.55
N GLY A 469 -35.49 -10.07 11.85
CA GLY A 469 -35.24 -10.99 12.95
C GLY A 469 -33.88 -10.80 13.64
N ASP A 470 -32.93 -10.10 13.01
CA ASP A 470 -31.62 -9.82 13.58
C ASP A 470 -31.64 -8.59 14.52
N ASN A 471 -30.61 -8.47 15.35
CA ASN A 471 -30.45 -7.34 16.26
C ASN A 471 -29.02 -6.78 16.32
N PHE A 472 -28.86 -5.59 16.90
CA PHE A 472 -27.55 -5.02 17.24
C PHE A 472 -27.55 -4.61 18.72
N VAL A 473 -26.40 -4.75 19.38
CA VAL A 473 -26.17 -4.14 20.69
C VAL A 473 -25.65 -2.74 20.44
N ILE A 474 -26.29 -1.73 21.02
CA ILE A 474 -26.00 -0.33 20.71
C ILE A 474 -25.86 0.49 21.98
N SER A 475 -24.90 1.42 22.02
CA SER A 475 -24.86 2.41 23.10
C SER A 475 -26.15 3.24 23.08
N SER A 476 -26.69 3.62 24.23
CA SER A 476 -27.77 4.61 24.27
C SER A 476 -27.26 6.04 24.05
N LYS A 477 -25.98 6.28 24.37
CA LYS A 477 -25.29 7.58 24.30
C LYS A 477 -24.65 7.78 22.93
N LEU A 478 -25.49 8.00 21.93
CA LEU A 478 -25.07 8.23 20.54
C LEU A 478 -25.92 9.32 19.89
N TYR A 479 -25.58 9.74 18.68
CA TYR A 479 -26.31 10.74 17.93
C TYR A 479 -27.81 10.42 17.89
N GLY A 480 -28.65 11.41 18.23
CA GLY A 480 -30.09 11.20 18.37
C GLY A 480 -30.77 10.68 17.10
N GLY A 481 -30.24 11.00 15.91
CA GLY A 481 -30.75 10.43 14.66
C GLY A 481 -30.46 8.93 14.52
N THR A 482 -29.29 8.48 14.95
CA THR A 482 -28.94 7.04 14.98
C THR A 482 -29.76 6.30 16.05
N PHE A 483 -29.95 6.91 17.22
CA PHE A 483 -30.85 6.39 18.25
C PHE A 483 -32.26 6.21 17.70
N TYR A 484 -32.80 7.26 17.06
CA TYR A 484 -34.13 7.23 16.44
C TYR A 484 -34.23 6.17 15.34
N GLN A 485 -33.17 6.03 14.53
CA GLN A 485 -33.10 5.04 13.46
C GLN A 485 -33.27 3.61 14.02
N PHE A 486 -32.59 3.26 15.11
CA PHE A 486 -32.75 1.95 15.77
C PHE A 486 -34.05 1.80 16.56
N ARG A 487 -34.54 2.87 17.19
CA ARG A 487 -35.73 2.81 18.05
C ARG A 487 -37.03 2.73 17.24
N HIS A 488 -37.12 3.41 16.10
CA HIS A 488 -38.38 3.56 15.38
C HIS A 488 -38.33 3.16 13.91
N PHE A 489 -37.21 3.38 13.20
CA PHE A 489 -37.15 3.11 11.76
C PHE A 489 -36.84 1.65 11.45
N LEU A 490 -35.71 1.13 11.93
CA LEU A 490 -35.25 -0.23 11.69
C LEU A 490 -36.23 -1.33 12.15
N PRO A 491 -37.01 -1.17 13.25
CA PRO A 491 -38.02 -2.16 13.61
C PRO A 491 -39.09 -2.39 12.54
N ARG A 492 -39.35 -1.39 11.68
CA ARG A 492 -40.26 -1.54 10.53
C ARG A 492 -39.69 -2.48 9.45
N LEU A 493 -38.38 -2.68 9.44
CA LEU A 493 -37.66 -3.64 8.60
C LEU A 493 -37.39 -4.96 9.35
N GLY A 494 -37.92 -5.12 10.57
CA GLY A 494 -37.70 -6.29 11.41
C GLY A 494 -36.31 -6.36 12.05
N ILE A 495 -35.51 -5.28 12.04
CA ILE A 495 -34.19 -5.21 12.69
C ILE A 495 -34.34 -4.43 13.98
N THR A 496 -33.82 -4.95 15.09
CA THR A 496 -34.00 -4.33 16.42
C THR A 496 -32.67 -3.91 17.05
N GLY A 497 -32.72 -2.95 17.98
CA GLY A 497 -31.58 -2.51 18.78
C GLY A 497 -31.75 -2.87 20.24
N LYS A 498 -30.70 -3.42 20.86
CA LYS A 498 -30.59 -3.63 22.31
C LYS A 498 -29.72 -2.52 22.90
N PHE A 499 -30.36 -1.57 23.56
CA PHE A 499 -29.71 -0.35 24.06
C PHE A 499 -28.99 -0.60 25.38
N VAL A 500 -27.73 -0.18 25.46
CA VAL A 500 -26.86 -0.27 26.64
C VAL A 500 -26.52 1.14 27.11
N THR A 501 -26.87 1.46 28.35
CA THR A 501 -26.64 2.78 28.97
C THR A 501 -25.29 2.90 29.66
N SER A 502 -24.69 1.76 30.03
CA SER A 502 -23.35 1.69 30.62
C SER A 502 -22.27 1.74 29.53
N ASN A 503 -21.10 2.29 29.87
CA ASN A 503 -19.91 2.20 29.01
C ASN A 503 -19.05 0.95 29.32
N ASP A 504 -19.51 0.10 30.24
CA ASP A 504 -18.83 -1.14 30.63
C ASP A 504 -18.84 -2.18 29.49
N PRO A 505 -17.68 -2.66 29.00
CA PRO A 505 -17.60 -3.70 27.98
C PRO A 505 -18.44 -4.95 28.28
N GLU A 506 -18.52 -5.38 29.54
CA GLU A 506 -19.33 -6.55 29.94
C GLU A 506 -20.83 -6.31 29.77
N ALA A 507 -21.29 -5.07 29.96
CA ALA A 507 -22.69 -4.72 29.73
C ALA A 507 -23.07 -4.90 28.26
N PHE A 508 -22.16 -4.57 27.33
CA PHE A 508 -22.37 -4.84 25.91
C PHE A 508 -22.37 -6.34 25.61
N ALA A 509 -21.39 -7.09 26.13
CA ALA A 509 -21.29 -8.54 25.93
C ALA A 509 -22.55 -9.28 26.41
N SER A 510 -23.09 -8.88 27.57
CA SER A 510 -24.28 -9.51 28.17
C SER A 510 -25.55 -9.44 27.32
N GLN A 511 -25.61 -8.52 26.35
CA GLN A 511 -26.75 -8.36 25.46
C GLN A 511 -26.63 -9.14 24.15
N ILE A 512 -25.47 -9.75 23.87
CA ILE A 512 -25.22 -10.49 22.64
C ILE A 512 -25.99 -11.82 22.67
N ASP A 513 -26.70 -12.13 21.59
CA ASP A 513 -27.34 -13.43 21.35
C ASP A 513 -26.97 -14.01 19.98
N GLU A 514 -27.62 -15.11 19.60
CA GLU A 514 -27.42 -15.79 18.30
C GLU A 514 -27.85 -14.96 17.08
N HIS A 515 -28.65 -13.92 17.27
CA HIS A 515 -29.17 -13.02 16.24
C HIS A 515 -28.47 -11.65 16.19
N THR A 516 -27.61 -11.34 17.16
CA THR A 516 -26.82 -10.10 17.18
C THR A 516 -25.87 -10.03 15.97
N LYS A 517 -25.82 -8.91 15.24
CA LYS A 517 -24.97 -8.72 14.04
C LYS A 517 -23.84 -7.72 14.22
N GLY A 518 -23.74 -7.09 15.38
CA GLY A 518 -22.64 -6.20 15.72
C GLY A 518 -22.92 -5.40 16.97
N ILE A 519 -21.87 -4.76 17.47
CA ILE A 519 -21.95 -3.72 18.50
C ILE A 519 -21.75 -2.38 17.82
N LEU A 520 -22.62 -1.40 18.07
CA LEU A 520 -22.49 -0.03 17.54
C LEU A 520 -22.23 0.96 18.68
N ILE A 521 -21.12 1.68 18.58
CA ILE A 521 -20.74 2.76 19.49
C ILE A 521 -20.29 4.01 18.73
N GLU A 522 -20.18 5.13 19.45
CA GLU A 522 -19.45 6.32 19.00
C GLU A 522 -18.07 6.34 19.66
N SER A 523 -17.04 6.79 18.92
CA SER A 523 -15.70 7.04 19.47
C SER A 523 -15.72 8.05 20.62
N ILE A 524 -16.49 9.12 20.43
CA ILE A 524 -16.80 10.16 21.42
C ILE A 524 -18.31 10.37 21.37
N THR A 525 -19.01 10.20 22.49
CA THR A 525 -20.47 10.23 22.53
C THR A 525 -21.06 11.62 22.33
N ASN A 526 -22.21 11.69 21.68
CA ASN A 526 -23.03 12.89 21.56
C ASN A 526 -24.29 12.78 22.45
N PRO A 527 -24.59 13.75 23.34
CA PRO A 527 -23.95 15.06 23.49
C PRO A 527 -22.93 15.19 24.64
N MET A 528 -22.75 14.18 25.49
CA MET A 528 -21.98 14.31 26.74
C MET A 528 -20.45 14.19 26.57
N LEU A 529 -19.95 13.78 25.40
CA LEU A 529 -18.53 13.72 25.05
C LEU A 529 -17.71 12.72 25.86
N GLU A 530 -18.35 11.62 26.22
CA GLU A 530 -17.69 10.48 26.85
C GLU A 530 -16.86 9.71 25.81
N VAL A 531 -15.64 9.33 26.18
CA VAL A 531 -14.75 8.47 25.37
C VAL A 531 -14.94 7.04 25.85
N LEU A 532 -15.14 6.11 24.92
CA LEU A 532 -15.35 4.69 25.22
C LEU A 532 -14.04 3.89 25.10
N ASP A 533 -13.92 2.81 25.87
CA ASP A 533 -12.77 1.88 25.80
C ASP A 533 -12.94 0.93 24.60
N ILE A 534 -12.62 1.45 23.40
CA ILE A 534 -12.74 0.73 22.13
C ILE A 534 -12.00 -0.62 22.18
N PRO A 535 -10.74 -0.73 22.64
CA PRO A 535 -10.06 -2.02 22.75
C PRO A 535 -10.79 -3.05 23.60
N ALA A 536 -11.32 -2.65 24.75
CA ALA A 536 -12.03 -3.57 25.64
C ALA A 536 -13.37 -4.03 25.05
N ILE A 537 -14.12 -3.11 24.43
CA ILE A 537 -15.40 -3.44 23.76
C ILE A 537 -15.15 -4.32 22.52
N ALA A 538 -14.12 -4.05 21.74
CA ALA A 538 -13.74 -4.87 20.58
C ALA A 538 -13.41 -6.30 21.01
N ALA A 539 -12.58 -6.45 22.04
CA ALA A 539 -12.25 -7.77 22.59
C ALA A 539 -13.52 -8.53 23.06
N ALA A 540 -14.44 -7.85 23.75
CA ALA A 540 -15.71 -8.44 24.19
C ALA A 540 -16.62 -8.85 23.01
N ALA A 541 -16.65 -8.05 21.95
CA ALA A 541 -17.38 -8.33 20.71
C ALA A 541 -16.81 -9.57 19.99
N HIS A 542 -15.49 -9.61 19.80
CA HIS A 542 -14.80 -10.67 19.07
C HIS A 542 -14.89 -12.02 19.78
N GLN A 543 -14.90 -12.05 21.12
CA GLN A 543 -15.15 -13.28 21.89
C GLN A 543 -16.50 -13.94 21.54
N HIS A 544 -17.48 -13.17 21.05
CA HIS A 544 -18.80 -13.66 20.64
C HIS A 544 -18.96 -13.75 19.12
N GLY A 545 -17.90 -13.52 18.35
CA GLY A 545 -17.92 -13.54 16.90
C GLY A 545 -18.85 -12.49 16.29
N VAL A 546 -18.94 -11.29 16.89
CA VAL A 546 -19.67 -10.14 16.33
C VAL A 546 -18.72 -8.97 16.06
N PRO A 547 -18.89 -8.20 14.98
CA PRO A 547 -18.02 -7.08 14.67
C PRO A 547 -18.33 -5.86 15.55
N LEU A 548 -17.31 -5.06 15.85
CA LEU A 548 -17.43 -3.74 16.43
C LEU A 548 -17.53 -2.68 15.33
N ILE A 549 -18.64 -1.94 15.34
CA ILE A 549 -18.91 -0.80 14.47
C ILE A 549 -18.72 0.49 15.28
N VAL A 550 -17.84 1.37 14.82
CA VAL A 550 -17.56 2.65 15.49
C VAL A 550 -17.93 3.79 14.58
N ASP A 551 -18.88 4.63 15.00
CA ASP A 551 -19.05 5.95 14.42
C ASP A 551 -17.91 6.87 14.90
N ASN A 552 -17.01 7.15 13.96
CA ASN A 552 -15.82 7.97 14.17
C ASN A 552 -15.99 9.37 13.57
N THR A 553 -17.23 9.87 13.45
CA THR A 553 -17.48 11.22 12.97
C THR A 553 -16.69 12.26 13.76
N PHE A 554 -16.64 12.14 15.09
CA PHE A 554 -15.91 13.06 15.97
C PHE A 554 -14.39 12.82 15.96
N GLY A 555 -13.92 11.65 15.50
CA GLY A 555 -12.50 11.37 15.30
C GLY A 555 -11.88 12.05 14.08
N ALA A 556 -12.70 12.73 13.26
CA ALA A 556 -12.26 13.51 12.11
C ALA A 556 -11.38 12.70 11.13
N ALA A 557 -11.96 11.64 10.54
CA ALA A 557 -11.28 10.75 9.57
C ALA A 557 -9.93 10.22 10.09
N GLY A 558 -9.93 9.66 11.30
CA GLY A 558 -8.75 9.05 11.89
C GLY A 558 -7.73 10.04 12.45
N TYR A 559 -7.96 11.35 12.32
CA TYR A 559 -6.98 12.34 12.73
C TYR A 559 -6.83 12.42 14.26
N LEU A 560 -7.94 12.42 14.99
CA LEU A 560 -7.94 12.53 16.46
C LEU A 560 -7.82 11.17 17.15
N ILE A 561 -8.51 10.16 16.60
CA ILE A 561 -8.51 8.77 17.08
C ILE A 561 -8.72 7.84 15.90
N LYS A 562 -8.04 6.69 15.92
CA LYS A 562 -8.11 5.64 14.89
C LYS A 562 -8.68 4.35 15.46
N PRO A 563 -10.01 4.14 15.41
CA PRO A 563 -10.62 2.98 16.04
C PRO A 563 -10.16 1.64 15.44
N ILE A 564 -9.75 1.59 14.17
CA ILE A 564 -9.22 0.35 13.55
C ILE A 564 -7.96 -0.13 14.27
N GLU A 565 -7.03 0.78 14.61
CA GLU A 565 -5.83 0.47 15.40
C GLU A 565 -6.17 0.02 16.83
N LEU A 566 -7.40 0.34 17.30
CA LEU A 566 -7.94 -0.02 18.60
C LEU A 566 -8.86 -1.26 18.56
N GLY A 567 -9.00 -1.93 17.40
CA GLY A 567 -9.74 -3.19 17.26
C GLY A 567 -11.14 -3.07 16.65
N ALA A 568 -11.56 -1.89 16.19
CA ALA A 568 -12.83 -1.74 15.46
C ALA A 568 -12.77 -2.39 14.06
N ASP A 569 -13.89 -2.97 13.65
CA ASP A 569 -13.98 -3.70 12.38
C ASP A 569 -14.56 -2.85 11.25
N ILE A 570 -15.52 -1.98 11.58
CA ILE A 570 -16.24 -1.12 10.62
C ILE A 570 -16.29 0.29 11.18
N ILE A 571 -15.89 1.28 10.36
CA ILE A 571 -15.95 2.69 10.75
C ILE A 571 -17.06 3.40 10.00
N LEU A 572 -17.84 4.21 10.70
CA LEU A 572 -18.82 5.11 10.11
C LEU A 572 -18.37 6.56 10.25
N HIS A 573 -18.60 7.35 9.20
CA HIS A 573 -18.49 8.79 9.27
C HIS A 573 -19.72 9.46 8.67
N SER A 574 -20.17 10.52 9.32
CA SER A 574 -20.85 11.62 8.64
C SER A 574 -19.80 12.58 8.05
N ALA A 575 -19.41 12.36 6.79
CA ALA A 575 -18.50 13.26 6.06
C ALA A 575 -18.99 14.71 5.97
N THR A 576 -20.29 14.92 6.16
CA THR A 576 -20.93 16.25 6.35
C THR A 576 -20.25 17.12 7.43
N LYS A 577 -19.65 16.50 8.46
CA LYS A 577 -19.10 17.20 9.63
C LYS A 577 -17.65 17.61 9.37
N TRP A 578 -16.68 17.19 10.19
CA TRP A 578 -15.29 17.65 10.09
C TRP A 578 -14.60 17.39 8.75
N ILE A 579 -14.93 16.29 8.06
CA ILE A 579 -14.39 15.97 6.73
C ILE A 579 -14.72 17.11 5.75
N GLY A 580 -16.00 17.44 5.59
CA GLY A 580 -16.43 18.57 4.76
C GLY A 580 -16.08 19.93 5.36
N GLY A 581 -16.26 20.11 6.67
CA GLY A 581 -15.83 21.24 7.48
C GLY A 581 -16.56 22.56 7.27
N HIS A 582 -17.22 22.75 6.13
CA HIS A 582 -17.72 24.07 5.70
C HIS A 582 -19.26 24.17 5.67
N GLY A 583 -19.97 23.13 6.10
CA GLY A 583 -21.44 23.13 6.14
C GLY A 583 -22.12 23.22 4.76
N THR A 584 -21.43 22.82 3.68
CA THR A 584 -21.91 22.99 2.30
C THR A 584 -22.33 21.69 1.60
N ALA A 585 -21.88 20.53 2.09
CA ALA A 585 -22.12 19.24 1.45
C ALA A 585 -22.55 18.18 2.46
N LEU A 586 -23.60 17.43 2.13
CA LEU A 586 -23.98 16.20 2.83
C LEU A 586 -23.19 15.02 2.25
N GLY A 587 -22.72 14.15 3.14
CA GLY A 587 -22.07 12.91 2.77
C GLY A 587 -21.87 12.00 3.98
N GLY A 588 -21.78 10.71 3.70
CA GLY A 588 -21.42 9.66 4.65
C GLY A 588 -20.37 8.75 4.04
N ILE A 589 -19.59 8.07 4.88
CA ILE A 589 -18.59 7.10 4.46
C ILE A 589 -18.63 5.93 5.43
N VAL A 590 -18.55 4.71 4.89
CA VAL A 590 -18.33 3.48 5.65
C VAL A 590 -16.95 2.95 5.27
N VAL A 591 -16.11 2.63 6.26
CA VAL A 591 -14.77 2.06 6.06
C VAL A 591 -14.73 0.64 6.58
N ASP A 592 -14.20 -0.27 5.77
CA ASP A 592 -13.93 -1.67 6.10
C ASP A 592 -12.49 -1.80 6.60
N SER A 593 -12.30 -2.32 7.81
CA SER A 593 -10.97 -2.61 8.36
C SER A 593 -10.28 -3.79 7.66
N GLY A 594 -11.05 -4.72 7.11
CA GLY A 594 -10.58 -6.00 6.60
C GLY A 594 -9.91 -6.91 7.63
N ASN A 595 -10.23 -6.72 8.91
CA ASN A 595 -9.69 -7.50 10.02
C ASN A 595 -10.68 -8.52 10.60
N PHE A 596 -11.99 -8.31 10.41
CA PHE A 596 -13.00 -9.23 10.92
C PHE A 596 -13.06 -10.53 10.11
N ASP A 597 -13.11 -11.67 10.78
CA ASP A 597 -13.22 -12.98 10.13
C ASP A 597 -14.66 -13.24 9.66
N TRP A 598 -14.98 -12.81 8.44
CA TRP A 598 -16.22 -13.16 7.77
C TRP A 598 -16.23 -14.62 7.26
N ALA A 599 -15.06 -15.22 7.06
CA ALA A 599 -14.90 -16.51 6.37
C ALA A 599 -15.35 -17.70 7.21
N ASN A 600 -15.00 -17.68 8.50
CA ASN A 600 -15.28 -18.79 9.41
C ASN A 600 -16.44 -18.50 10.36
N ASN A 601 -17.24 -17.46 10.08
CA ASN A 601 -18.29 -17.01 10.98
C ASN A 601 -19.69 -17.41 10.49
N PRO A 602 -20.36 -18.40 11.14
CA PRO A 602 -21.67 -18.91 10.71
C PRO A 602 -22.78 -17.87 10.86
N ARG A 603 -22.55 -16.78 11.60
CA ARG A 603 -23.48 -15.67 11.79
C ARG A 603 -23.68 -14.85 10.51
N PHE A 604 -22.70 -14.87 9.60
CA PHE A 604 -22.70 -14.05 8.38
C PHE A 604 -22.59 -14.93 7.12
N PRO A 605 -23.52 -15.88 6.90
CA PRO A 605 -23.40 -16.87 5.83
C PRO A 605 -23.44 -16.25 4.43
N GLU A 606 -24.01 -15.06 4.27
CA GLU A 606 -24.04 -14.31 3.01
C GLU A 606 -22.64 -13.90 2.50
N PHE A 607 -21.62 -13.86 3.35
CA PHE A 607 -20.25 -13.60 2.92
C PHE A 607 -19.57 -14.82 2.30
N THR A 608 -20.02 -16.02 2.66
CA THR A 608 -19.34 -17.29 2.33
C THR A 608 -20.16 -18.21 1.42
N ARG A 609 -21.44 -17.92 1.20
CA ARG A 609 -22.30 -18.66 0.26
C ARG A 609 -21.78 -18.55 -1.18
N PRO A 610 -21.90 -19.63 -1.99
CA PRO A 610 -21.28 -19.72 -3.33
C PRO A 610 -21.73 -18.65 -4.34
N PHE A 611 -22.83 -17.96 -4.08
CA PHE A 611 -23.19 -16.74 -4.81
C PHE A 611 -23.82 -15.73 -3.85
N PRO A 612 -23.35 -14.47 -3.81
CA PRO A 612 -22.23 -13.90 -4.58
C PRO A 612 -20.82 -14.25 -4.05
N GLY A 613 -20.66 -14.92 -2.90
CA GLY A 613 -19.35 -15.41 -2.43
C GLY A 613 -18.32 -14.31 -2.17
N TYR A 614 -18.73 -13.24 -1.47
CA TYR A 614 -17.91 -12.05 -1.27
C TYR A 614 -16.53 -12.34 -0.67
N GLN A 615 -16.47 -13.25 0.30
CA GLN A 615 -15.20 -13.61 0.93
C GLN A 615 -14.25 -14.29 -0.05
N GLN A 616 -14.76 -15.21 -0.88
CA GLN A 616 -13.95 -15.93 -1.87
C GLN A 616 -13.47 -15.01 -3.00
N GLN A 617 -14.28 -14.01 -3.37
CA GLN A 617 -13.97 -13.11 -4.48
C GLN A 617 -13.12 -11.90 -4.07
N PHE A 618 -13.36 -11.33 -2.88
CA PHE A 618 -12.79 -10.05 -2.46
C PHE A 618 -11.88 -10.17 -1.22
N GLY A 619 -11.80 -11.35 -0.59
CA GLY A 619 -10.89 -11.59 0.54
C GLY A 619 -11.12 -10.62 1.69
N ARG A 620 -10.08 -9.86 2.07
CA ARG A 620 -10.14 -8.91 3.19
C ARG A 620 -11.15 -7.77 3.00
N SER A 621 -11.64 -7.52 1.78
CA SER A 621 -12.58 -6.44 1.52
C SER A 621 -14.00 -6.86 1.24
N ALA A 622 -14.35 -8.09 1.66
CA ALA A 622 -15.66 -8.65 1.43
C ALA A 622 -16.80 -7.74 1.91
N PHE A 623 -16.62 -7.00 3.01
CA PHE A 623 -17.63 -6.06 3.51
C PHE A 623 -17.76 -4.82 2.65
N ALA A 624 -16.67 -4.14 2.29
CA ALA A 624 -16.71 -3.02 1.35
C ALA A 624 -17.30 -3.42 -0.02
N ALA A 625 -16.95 -4.61 -0.52
CA ALA A 625 -17.48 -5.15 -1.77
C ALA A 625 -18.98 -5.43 -1.69
N LYS A 626 -19.45 -6.11 -0.64
CA LYS A 626 -20.89 -6.33 -0.40
C LYS A 626 -21.66 -5.02 -0.33
N MET A 627 -21.15 -4.07 0.44
CA MET A 627 -21.72 -2.73 0.56
C MET A 627 -21.87 -2.07 -0.82
N LYS A 628 -20.82 -2.09 -1.65
CA LYS A 628 -20.84 -1.39 -2.94
C LYS A 628 -21.68 -2.12 -4.00
N LEU A 629 -21.56 -3.43 -4.10
CA LEU A 629 -22.11 -4.22 -5.21
C LEU A 629 -23.56 -4.68 -5.00
N GLU A 630 -23.97 -4.86 -3.74
CA GLU A 630 -25.33 -5.26 -3.38
C GLU A 630 -26.03 -4.12 -2.67
N THR A 631 -25.54 -3.72 -1.49
CA THR A 631 -26.29 -2.79 -0.64
C THR A 631 -26.55 -1.45 -1.31
N MET A 632 -25.52 -0.79 -1.84
CA MET A 632 -25.64 0.51 -2.49
C MET A 632 -26.33 0.44 -3.84
N ARG A 633 -26.17 -0.68 -4.55
CA ARG A 633 -26.86 -0.92 -5.82
C ARG A 633 -28.38 -0.87 -5.64
N GLU A 634 -28.89 -1.50 -4.57
CA GLU A 634 -30.32 -1.60 -4.26
C GLU A 634 -30.84 -0.41 -3.45
N MET A 635 -30.08 0.06 -2.45
CA MET A 635 -30.48 1.21 -1.63
C MET A 635 -30.43 2.54 -2.41
N GLY A 636 -29.49 2.67 -3.36
CA GLY A 636 -29.38 3.83 -4.24
C GLY A 636 -28.98 5.14 -3.57
N ALA A 637 -28.58 5.14 -2.29
CA ALA A 637 -28.20 6.33 -1.51
C ALA A 637 -26.83 6.90 -1.89
N THR A 638 -26.64 7.19 -3.18
CA THR A 638 -25.35 7.51 -3.81
C THR A 638 -24.93 8.94 -3.51
N LEU A 639 -23.64 9.16 -3.22
CA LEU A 639 -23.08 10.51 -3.06
C LEU A 639 -22.92 11.22 -4.42
N SER A 640 -23.33 12.48 -4.50
CA SER A 640 -23.14 13.32 -5.69
C SER A 640 -21.66 13.67 -5.93
N PRO A 641 -21.13 13.59 -7.16
CA PRO A 641 -19.73 13.95 -7.44
C PRO A 641 -19.42 15.43 -7.12
N PHE A 642 -20.42 16.32 -7.19
CA PHE A 642 -20.25 17.72 -6.77
C PHE A 642 -20.10 17.85 -5.25
N ALA A 643 -20.88 17.08 -4.48
CA ALA A 643 -20.75 17.03 -3.03
C ALA A 643 -19.40 16.43 -2.64
N THR A 644 -19.01 15.32 -3.28
CA THR A 644 -17.69 14.69 -3.11
C THR A 644 -16.55 15.68 -3.36
N PHE A 645 -16.61 16.45 -4.44
CA PHE A 645 -15.58 17.46 -4.71
C PHE A 645 -15.45 18.47 -3.56
N GLN A 646 -16.58 18.98 -3.05
CA GLN A 646 -16.56 19.88 -1.88
C GLN A 646 -16.00 19.21 -0.62
N LEU A 647 -16.36 17.94 -0.38
CA LEU A 647 -15.82 17.17 0.74
C LEU A 647 -14.30 16.96 0.61
N LEU A 648 -13.79 16.75 -0.60
CA LEU A 648 -12.35 16.67 -0.86
C LEU A 648 -11.65 18.00 -0.54
N GLN A 649 -12.25 19.15 -0.88
CA GLN A 649 -11.69 20.46 -0.51
C GLN A 649 -11.68 20.66 1.02
N GLY A 650 -12.72 20.19 1.70
CA GLY A 650 -12.73 20.13 3.16
C GLY A 650 -11.57 19.28 3.68
N LEU A 651 -11.43 18.06 3.16
CA LEU A 651 -10.42 17.10 3.60
C LEU A 651 -8.99 17.64 3.51
N GLU A 652 -8.66 18.44 2.49
CA GLU A 652 -7.33 19.06 2.31
C GLU A 652 -6.92 20.00 3.45
N THR A 653 -7.89 20.59 4.15
CA THR A 653 -7.65 21.53 5.26
C THR A 653 -8.04 20.95 6.62
N LEU A 654 -8.35 19.65 6.68
CA LEU A 654 -8.90 18.97 7.85
C LEU A 654 -8.05 19.19 9.11
N THR A 655 -6.75 18.93 9.02
CA THR A 655 -5.84 18.98 10.18
C THR A 655 -5.75 20.39 10.76
N LEU A 656 -5.59 21.41 9.91
CA LEU A 656 -5.52 22.81 10.31
C LEU A 656 -6.79 23.27 11.04
N ARG A 657 -7.96 22.91 10.49
CA ARG A 657 -9.25 23.27 11.09
C ARG A 657 -9.46 22.55 12.41
N VAL A 658 -9.20 21.24 12.45
CA VAL A 658 -9.44 20.41 13.64
C VAL A 658 -8.49 20.80 14.79
N ASP A 659 -7.22 21.11 14.51
CA ASP A 659 -6.28 21.60 15.53
C ASP A 659 -6.80 22.88 16.18
N LYS A 660 -7.22 23.86 15.36
CA LYS A 660 -7.75 25.14 15.85
C LYS A 660 -9.06 24.96 16.64
N GLN A 661 -9.97 24.13 16.15
CA GLN A 661 -11.23 23.82 16.84
C GLN A 661 -10.97 23.15 18.18
N THR A 662 -10.02 22.20 18.24
CA THR A 662 -9.69 21.49 19.48
C THR A 662 -9.10 22.43 20.53
N GLN A 663 -8.19 23.31 20.13
CA GLN A 663 -7.62 24.33 21.02
C GLN A 663 -8.69 25.29 21.53
N ASN A 664 -9.55 25.80 20.64
CA ASN A 664 -10.62 26.70 20.99
C ASN A 664 -11.63 26.03 21.96
N ALA A 665 -12.01 24.77 21.71
CA ALA A 665 -12.98 24.05 22.53
C ALA A 665 -12.49 23.87 23.96
N LEU A 666 -11.23 23.45 24.12
CA LEU A 666 -10.63 23.30 25.44
C LEU A 666 -10.52 24.64 26.17
N ALA A 667 -10.10 25.71 25.49
CA ALA A 667 -9.99 27.03 26.09
C ALA A 667 -11.36 27.57 26.56
N LEU A 668 -12.41 27.41 25.75
CA LEU A 668 -13.76 27.81 26.15
C LEU A 668 -14.29 26.94 27.30
N ALA A 669 -14.05 25.62 27.27
CA ALA A 669 -14.44 24.72 28.34
C ALA A 669 -13.76 25.10 29.67
N GLN A 670 -12.47 25.47 29.65
CA GLN A 670 -11.74 25.95 30.83
C GLN A 670 -12.29 27.30 31.32
N TYR A 671 -12.61 28.23 30.42
CA TYR A 671 -13.24 29.50 30.78
C TYR A 671 -14.59 29.27 31.49
N LEU A 672 -15.46 28.46 30.87
CA LEU A 672 -16.80 28.16 31.42
C LEU A 672 -16.72 27.39 32.74
N SER A 673 -15.77 26.46 32.88
CA SER A 673 -15.60 25.66 34.11
C SER A 673 -15.21 26.52 35.31
N ASN A 674 -14.61 27.69 35.08
CA ASN A 674 -14.25 28.66 36.12
C ASN A 674 -15.30 29.77 36.30
N HIS A 675 -16.39 29.77 35.51
CA HIS A 675 -17.39 30.82 35.53
C HIS A 675 -18.49 30.53 36.56
N GLU A 676 -18.81 31.50 37.42
CA GLU A 676 -19.75 31.30 38.54
C GLU A 676 -21.19 30.92 38.11
N ALA A 677 -21.61 31.37 36.93
CA ALA A 677 -22.91 31.05 36.35
C ALA A 677 -23.02 29.62 35.78
N ALA A 678 -21.89 28.93 35.57
CA ALA A 678 -21.91 27.57 35.05
C ALA A 678 -22.43 26.60 36.12
N LEU A 679 -23.37 25.74 35.71
CA LEU A 679 -23.87 24.64 36.54
C LEU A 679 -22.97 23.41 36.40
N TRP A 680 -22.56 23.09 35.17
CA TRP A 680 -21.60 22.04 34.83
C TRP A 680 -21.04 22.28 33.43
N VAL A 681 -19.86 21.72 33.15
CA VAL A 681 -19.21 21.72 31.83
C VAL A 681 -18.72 20.31 31.52
N SER A 682 -19.02 19.82 30.32
CA SER A 682 -18.58 18.52 29.81
C SER A 682 -17.63 18.71 28.65
N HIS A 683 -16.36 18.37 28.87
CA HIS A 683 -15.32 18.28 27.85
C HIS A 683 -14.26 17.29 28.35
N PRO A 684 -13.87 16.26 27.58
CA PRO A 684 -13.02 15.18 28.07
C PRO A 684 -11.59 15.62 28.42
N GLY A 685 -11.14 16.76 27.88
CA GLY A 685 -9.89 17.40 28.30
C GLY A 685 -9.92 18.08 29.68
N LEU A 686 -11.06 18.15 30.38
CA LEU A 686 -11.13 18.64 31.76
C LEU A 686 -10.83 17.50 32.75
N PRO A 687 -10.04 17.75 33.83
CA PRO A 687 -9.64 16.71 34.78
C PRO A 687 -10.81 15.98 35.46
N ASP A 688 -11.92 16.68 35.71
CA ASP A 688 -13.09 16.14 36.41
C ASP A 688 -14.06 15.38 35.48
N HIS A 689 -13.74 15.30 34.18
CA HIS A 689 -14.58 14.58 33.23
C HIS A 689 -14.45 13.06 33.40
N VAL A 690 -15.56 12.33 33.34
CA VAL A 690 -15.61 10.87 33.59
C VAL A 690 -14.67 10.07 32.69
N SER A 691 -14.43 10.54 31.46
CA SER A 691 -13.55 9.91 30.48
C SER A 691 -12.16 10.54 30.37
N HIS A 692 -11.71 11.38 31.32
CA HIS A 692 -10.43 12.09 31.21
C HIS A 692 -9.23 11.14 31.01
N ALA A 693 -9.18 10.04 31.78
CA ALA A 693 -8.11 9.06 31.65
C ALA A 693 -8.08 8.35 30.27
N LEU A 694 -9.25 8.07 29.70
CA LEU A 694 -9.35 7.48 28.35
C LEU A 694 -9.00 8.51 27.27
N TYR A 695 -9.37 9.78 27.48
CA TYR A 695 -8.98 10.89 26.64
C TYR A 695 -7.46 11.04 26.54
N GLU A 696 -6.76 11.05 27.68
CA GLU A 696 -5.29 11.14 27.68
C GLU A 696 -4.63 9.96 26.95
N ARG A 697 -5.24 8.77 27.03
CA ARG A 697 -4.73 7.55 26.41
C ARG A 697 -4.99 7.48 24.90
N PHE A 698 -6.17 7.87 24.44
CA PHE A 698 -6.63 7.58 23.07
C PHE A 698 -6.74 8.81 22.15
N LEU A 699 -6.71 10.03 22.71
CA LEU A 699 -6.90 11.28 21.98
C LEU A 699 -5.69 12.21 22.17
N PRO A 700 -4.47 11.83 21.72
CA PRO A 700 -3.25 12.60 21.94
C PRO A 700 -3.26 13.98 21.27
N ARG A 701 -4.17 14.20 20.31
CA ARG A 701 -4.39 15.47 19.61
C ARG A 701 -5.61 16.23 20.12
N GLY A 702 -6.26 15.74 21.16
CA GLY A 702 -7.48 16.27 21.77
C GLY A 702 -8.78 15.72 21.16
N SER A 703 -9.92 16.30 21.54
CA SER A 703 -11.26 15.72 21.33
C SER A 703 -12.13 16.48 20.31
N GLY A 704 -11.51 17.26 19.42
CA GLY A 704 -12.21 18.03 18.41
C GLY A 704 -12.91 19.27 18.96
N GLY A 705 -13.81 19.83 18.17
CA GLY A 705 -14.43 21.14 18.42
C GLY A 705 -15.68 21.13 19.30
N MET A 706 -15.88 20.15 20.17
CA MET A 706 -17.16 19.99 20.88
C MET A 706 -17.01 20.23 22.38
N LEU A 707 -17.99 20.92 22.98
CA LEU A 707 -18.25 20.90 24.43
C LEU A 707 -19.76 20.96 24.69
N ALA A 708 -20.16 20.56 25.89
CA ALA A 708 -21.51 20.77 26.40
C ALA A 708 -21.44 21.46 27.76
N PHE A 709 -22.42 22.29 28.09
CA PHE A 709 -22.51 22.91 29.41
C PHE A 709 -23.95 23.25 29.76
N ALA A 710 -24.18 23.63 31.02
CA ALA A 710 -25.43 24.25 31.46
C ALA A 710 -25.16 25.45 32.36
N LEU A 711 -26.13 26.37 32.41
CA LEU A 711 -26.12 27.51 33.30
C LEU A 711 -27.06 27.27 34.50
N LYS A 712 -26.71 27.87 35.63
CA LYS A 712 -27.53 27.85 36.85
C LYS A 712 -28.90 28.51 36.60
N PRO A 713 -29.95 28.11 37.33
CA PRO A 713 -31.22 28.83 37.30
C PRO A 713 -31.04 30.27 37.81
N VAL A 714 -31.80 31.21 37.28
CA VAL A 714 -31.72 32.64 37.63
C VAL A 714 -33.09 33.15 38.05
N GLY A 715 -33.26 33.50 39.33
CA GLY A 715 -34.56 33.90 39.89
C GLY A 715 -35.62 32.81 39.70
N ALA A 716 -36.73 33.14 39.04
CA ALA A 716 -37.79 32.17 38.69
C ALA A 716 -37.52 31.36 37.42
N LYS A 717 -36.44 31.67 36.67
CA LYS A 717 -36.10 30.98 35.42
C LYS A 717 -35.37 29.68 35.71
N SER A 718 -35.92 28.57 35.24
CA SER A 718 -35.23 27.28 35.26
C SER A 718 -33.96 27.30 34.39
N SER A 719 -33.00 26.41 34.65
CA SER A 719 -31.80 26.27 33.79
C SER A 719 -32.14 26.02 32.32
N THR A 720 -33.23 25.30 32.02
CA THR A 720 -33.72 25.12 30.65
C THR A 720 -34.16 26.43 30.00
N GLN A 721 -34.82 27.31 30.75
CA GLN A 721 -35.20 28.63 30.24
C GLN A 721 -33.97 29.51 30.03
N VAL A 722 -33.05 29.52 31.00
CA VAL A 722 -31.77 30.24 30.90
C VAL A 722 -30.97 29.78 29.68
N ALA A 723 -30.91 28.47 29.41
CA ALA A 723 -30.22 27.91 28.25
C ALA A 723 -30.79 28.42 26.91
N ARG A 724 -32.12 28.51 26.79
CA ARG A 724 -32.78 29.04 25.58
C ARG A 724 -32.48 30.52 25.40
N GLU A 725 -32.64 31.31 26.45
CA GLU A 725 -32.35 32.74 26.41
C GLU A 725 -30.85 33.02 26.14
N PHE A 726 -29.94 32.16 26.62
CA PHE A 726 -28.51 32.27 26.34
C PHE A 726 -28.23 32.08 24.85
N ILE A 727 -28.81 31.03 24.24
CA ILE A 727 -28.67 30.76 22.81
C ILE A 727 -29.23 31.92 21.97
N ASP A 728 -30.36 32.50 22.38
CA ASP A 728 -30.94 33.66 21.69
C ASP A 728 -30.11 34.94 21.88
N ALA A 729 -29.27 35.01 22.91
CA ALA A 729 -28.43 36.16 23.24
C ALA A 729 -27.04 36.14 22.56
N THR A 730 -26.58 34.98 22.05
CA THR A 730 -25.31 34.90 21.30
C THR A 730 -25.40 35.71 20.00
N LYS A 731 -24.33 36.40 19.65
CA LYS A 731 -24.22 37.29 18.48
C LYS A 731 -23.26 36.78 17.42
N LEU A 732 -22.27 35.99 17.82
CA LEU A 732 -21.30 35.36 16.93
C LEU A 732 -21.68 33.91 16.65
N ALA A 733 -22.07 33.17 17.70
CA ALA A 733 -22.49 31.79 17.52
C ALA A 733 -23.83 31.68 16.76
N TYR A 734 -23.90 30.77 15.80
CA TYR A 734 -25.13 30.48 15.07
C TYR A 734 -25.97 29.44 15.81
N HIS A 735 -27.26 29.70 15.99
CA HIS A 735 -28.21 28.69 16.47
C HIS A 735 -28.56 27.71 15.34
N ALA A 736 -27.91 26.52 15.32
CA ALA A 736 -28.10 25.54 14.25
C ALA A 736 -27.93 24.09 14.74
N PRO A 737 -28.67 23.11 14.19
CA PRO A 737 -28.59 21.70 14.60
C PRO A 737 -27.38 20.95 13.98
N ASN A 738 -26.32 21.66 13.58
CA ASN A 738 -25.12 21.10 12.93
C ASN A 738 -23.90 21.12 13.88
N VAL A 739 -22.85 20.37 13.52
CA VAL A 739 -21.56 20.34 14.23
C VAL A 739 -20.39 20.22 13.23
N GLY A 740 -19.17 20.54 13.67
CA GLY A 740 -17.95 20.40 12.88
C GLY A 740 -17.80 21.43 11.73
N ASP A 741 -18.53 22.54 11.81
CA ASP A 741 -18.44 23.66 10.88
C ASP A 741 -17.27 24.59 11.26
N VAL A 742 -16.75 25.36 10.31
CA VAL A 742 -15.76 26.44 10.56
C VAL A 742 -16.36 27.59 11.38
N ARG A 743 -17.69 27.72 11.41
CA ARG A 743 -18.41 28.69 12.26
C ARG A 743 -18.79 28.06 13.60
N THR A 744 -18.71 28.83 14.67
CA THR A 744 -19.19 28.43 15.99
C THR A 744 -20.71 28.28 15.99
N LEU A 745 -21.21 27.13 16.43
CA LEU A 745 -22.63 26.78 16.47
C LEU A 745 -23.07 26.44 17.90
N VAL A 746 -24.26 26.89 18.27
CA VAL A 746 -24.92 26.53 19.53
C VAL A 746 -26.26 25.85 19.25
N SER A 747 -26.62 24.86 20.06
CA SER A 747 -27.91 24.19 19.96
C SER A 747 -28.32 23.57 21.29
N THR A 748 -29.62 23.29 21.40
CA THR A 748 -30.15 22.38 22.42
C THR A 748 -30.19 20.94 21.90
N THR A 749 -30.72 20.03 22.70
CA THR A 749 -30.77 18.59 22.42
C THR A 749 -31.69 18.24 21.22
N HIS A 750 -31.72 16.95 20.87
CA HIS A 750 -32.40 16.42 19.69
C HIS A 750 -33.94 16.47 19.84
N ARG A 751 -34.61 17.40 19.14
CA ARG A 751 -36.10 17.53 19.14
C ARG A 751 -36.88 16.29 18.69
N GLN A 752 -36.21 15.32 18.07
CA GLN A 752 -36.84 14.08 17.58
C GLN A 752 -37.08 13.05 18.68
N LEU A 753 -36.43 13.19 19.84
CA LEU A 753 -36.55 12.26 20.96
C LEU A 753 -37.65 12.72 21.93
N THR A 754 -38.38 11.76 22.49
CA THR A 754 -39.23 12.02 23.66
C THR A 754 -38.38 12.41 24.88
N PRO A 755 -38.95 13.06 25.91
CA PRO A 755 -38.21 13.38 27.14
C PRO A 755 -37.56 12.15 27.80
N GLU A 756 -38.23 11.01 27.76
CA GLU A 756 -37.74 9.74 28.29
C GLU A 756 -36.54 9.22 27.48
N GLU A 757 -36.64 9.20 26.16
CA GLU A 757 -35.56 8.78 25.25
C GLU A 757 -34.36 9.74 25.32
N ALA A 758 -34.61 11.05 25.43
CA ALA A 758 -33.57 12.04 25.63
C ALA A 758 -32.79 11.75 26.91
N ARG A 759 -33.47 11.41 28.01
CA ARG A 759 -32.83 11.02 29.27
C ARG A 759 -32.03 9.73 29.12
N GLU A 760 -32.55 8.72 28.43
CA GLU A 760 -31.86 7.46 28.14
C GLU A 760 -30.58 7.69 27.30
N ASN A 761 -30.62 8.68 26.40
CA ASN A 761 -29.50 9.12 25.57
C ASN A 761 -28.47 9.99 26.32
N GLY A 762 -28.72 10.31 27.60
CA GLY A 762 -27.86 11.20 28.39
C GLY A 762 -28.06 12.69 28.10
N SER A 763 -29.09 13.06 27.33
CA SER A 763 -29.48 14.45 27.10
C SER A 763 -30.30 14.99 28.27
N VAL A 764 -29.88 16.12 28.84
CA VAL A 764 -30.65 16.83 29.88
C VAL A 764 -31.29 18.12 29.33
N PRO A 765 -32.46 18.56 29.84
CA PRO A 765 -33.20 19.70 29.27
C PRO A 765 -32.45 21.03 29.27
N GLU A 766 -31.53 21.25 30.22
CA GLU A 766 -30.71 22.44 30.36
C GLU A 766 -29.43 22.45 29.52
N LEU A 767 -29.14 21.36 28.79
CA LEU A 767 -27.92 21.21 28.01
C LEU A 767 -27.84 22.22 26.87
N ILE A 768 -26.71 22.93 26.82
CA ILE A 768 -26.27 23.76 25.72
C ILE A 768 -25.09 23.04 25.05
N ARG A 769 -25.27 22.64 23.79
CA ARG A 769 -24.23 22.01 23.00
C ARG A 769 -23.54 23.06 22.15
N VAL A 770 -22.21 23.09 22.19
CA VAL A 770 -21.39 23.98 21.36
C VAL A 770 -20.55 23.16 20.41
N SER A 771 -20.61 23.51 19.14
CA SER A 771 -19.61 23.12 18.13
C SER A 771 -18.79 24.35 17.82
N ILE A 772 -17.58 24.42 18.35
CA ILE A 772 -16.71 25.58 18.16
C ILE A 772 -16.15 25.62 16.74
N GLY A 773 -16.07 26.82 16.19
CA GLY A 773 -15.48 27.10 14.90
C GLY A 773 -13.99 27.45 15.01
N ILE A 774 -13.51 28.11 13.96
CA ILE A 774 -12.11 28.56 13.84
C ILE A 774 -11.94 30.06 14.06
N GLU A 775 -12.96 30.75 14.58
CA GLU A 775 -12.86 32.15 14.97
C GLU A 775 -11.77 32.36 16.04
N ASP A 776 -11.41 33.63 16.28
CA ASP A 776 -10.52 33.95 17.40
C ASP A 776 -11.18 33.54 18.73
N ILE A 777 -10.40 32.91 19.60
CA ILE A 777 -10.92 32.44 20.89
C ILE A 777 -11.37 33.59 21.77
N ALA A 778 -10.74 34.76 21.68
CA ALA A 778 -11.13 35.95 22.41
C ALA A 778 -12.54 36.43 22.00
N ASP A 779 -12.85 36.41 20.70
CA ASP A 779 -14.15 36.82 20.19
C ASP A 779 -15.25 35.83 20.61
N ILE A 780 -14.95 34.52 20.58
CA ILE A 780 -15.88 33.49 21.08
C ILE A 780 -16.13 33.66 22.58
N ILE A 781 -15.09 33.84 23.39
CA ILE A 781 -15.23 34.07 24.83
C ILE A 781 -16.03 35.36 25.10
N GLN A 782 -15.77 36.43 24.34
CA GLN A 782 -16.51 37.68 24.48
C GLN A 782 -18.01 37.51 24.16
N ASP A 783 -18.35 36.77 23.11
CA ASP A 783 -19.74 36.48 22.77
C ASP A 783 -20.44 35.64 23.84
N PHE A 784 -19.76 34.64 24.37
CA PHE A 784 -20.30 33.81 25.45
C PHE A 784 -20.44 34.61 26.75
N ALA A 785 -19.46 35.44 27.10
CA ALA A 785 -19.50 36.29 28.29
C ALA A 785 -20.68 37.27 28.24
N GLN A 786 -20.88 37.97 27.10
CA GLN A 786 -21.99 38.91 26.97
C GLN A 786 -23.36 38.21 26.95
N ALA A 787 -23.45 37.01 26.35
CA ALA A 787 -24.68 36.22 26.37
C ALA A 787 -24.99 35.70 27.78
N ILE A 788 -23.98 35.28 28.56
CA ILE A 788 -24.14 34.93 29.98
C ILE A 788 -24.62 36.16 30.76
N GLU A 789 -23.97 37.32 30.62
CA GLU A 789 -24.36 38.56 31.30
C GLU A 789 -25.81 38.96 30.99
N ALA A 790 -26.25 38.79 29.73
CA ALA A 790 -27.62 39.12 29.31
C ALA A 790 -28.68 38.28 30.04
N VAL A 791 -28.39 37.01 30.34
CA VAL A 791 -29.34 36.11 31.01
C VAL A 791 -29.18 36.07 32.53
N THR A 792 -28.05 36.56 33.05
CA THR A 792 -27.78 36.68 34.49
C THR A 792 -28.06 38.09 35.04
N LYS A 793 -28.26 39.10 34.18
CA LYS A 793 -28.70 40.45 34.57
C LYS A 793 -30.01 40.40 35.38
N GLY A 794 -29.86 40.58 36.69
CA GLY A 794 -30.88 40.29 37.72
C GLY A 794 -30.31 39.61 38.97
N LEU A 795 -29.02 39.25 38.96
CA LEU A 795 -28.27 38.68 40.09
C LEU A 795 -27.55 39.72 40.98
N GLN A 796 -27.84 41.02 40.82
CA GLN A 796 -27.39 42.07 41.75
C GLN A 796 -28.46 42.41 42.78
#